data_AF-A0A844Y1Y1-F1
#
_entry.id   AF-A0A844Y1Y1-F1
#
_cell.length_a   1.000
_cell.length_b   1.000
_cell.length_c   1.000
_cell.angle_alpha   90.00
_cell.angle_beta   90.00
_cell.angle_gamma   90.00
#
_symmetry.space_group_name_H-M   'P 1'
#
loop_
_entity.id
_entity.type
_entity.pdbx_description
1 polymer ?
#
loop_
_entity_poly.entity_id
_entity_poly.type
_entity_poly.pdbx_seq_one_letter_code
_entity_poly.pdbx_strand_id
1 'polypeptide(L)'
;MKSSIASALALVLCASAAHAQQEEPTPSPNPVEEQEVDASQADLPHEGTGQQVQAAPATVPIAGEEKSDEKWDVTAPRGAQLKEVPIRTDEGTWIDVDVSPDGRTLAFALLGDIYTMPITGGTPTRIAEGLAWEVHPQFSPDGSKIAFTSDRGGGDNIWVMNRDGSNKQQVTKEDFRLINHPSWSPDGRYIVAKKHFTTQRSLGTGEVWLYHASGGGGVQLVKRASEALQKELGEPVYAPDGNAIYYTRNVTSGPIFEYAQDSNAGIFRVERYDIDTGEVTTAIGGYGGAVRPTPSPDGKSIAFVRRDKDQSQLWVKDIASGRERMVYGQLDLDMQETWAVYGVYPMMDWTPDGSSIVAWAGGKIMRIASDGSGASEIPFRIDDTRTVASAPHPVIDVAPDSFTAKIPRFASVSPDGRTVVFESLGKLYTKPVGGDAAPRRLTSSDDASLELWPTWSRDGSRLAFVRWTDAGLGRIVTIDSRGRDERAVTREPGHYAVPQFSPDGSTIVFEKRSGGYLTTPDFSENEGVYAVSASGGLPRLVTRDGSDPQFGADGNRLFMLARSGGKLQLISSDLDGEARRVHAEGELANDFRVSPRGDYVAFRQNYEVFAMPLLPGGQAVTVGEKSSSLPVTKVSKGGADYIGWTQNGSTLHWSMGPVLYRASTSALTPSAPQGKDAPSFTPPDSGTSLARTVRADKPSGMVAITGARIHTMAGNSAGTIENGTILIDGDRIAAIGSASDVTVPAGAKVVDAAGRTIIPGLVDAHAHGAQGSGDLVPQQNWSLIQNLALGTTTIHDPSSSASMIFSASERQRAGNLLGPRIYSTGEIIYGAKSPGVYARVDSYEDALAHVRRIKAQGGISVKNYNQPRREQRQQVVAAARAENMLVVAEGGSLFGMDMNLIADGNSTLEHNIPLDVMYEDVLQMFGQSDTNYTPTLVVTYGGLAGDPYWRQATDVFDNPLLVHTPPKMLLAATARRTKAPEWAFVDDNSAREAKKLAERGVKVSIGAHGQQAGIGAHWELWSFARGGMSAVEALRAGTIEPARSLGMDKDIGSLEVGKLADLVILTADPAQDIRNSDDIAQVMVGGRLYDARTMNEVTTGNARRMPYWWE
;
A
#
# COMPACT_ATOMS: atom_id res chain seq x y z
N MET A 1 -10.58 -62.85 -54.56
CA MET A 1 -11.10 -61.46 -54.56
C MET A 1 -10.89 -60.91 -53.16
N LYS A 2 -10.62 -59.63 -52.88
CA LYS A 2 -10.01 -58.47 -53.60
C LYS A 2 -9.97 -57.37 -52.49
N SER A 3 -8.87 -56.75 -52.07
CA SER A 3 -7.46 -56.79 -52.49
C SER A 3 -6.56 -56.51 -51.25
N SER A 4 -5.47 -57.27 -51.06
CA SER A 4 -4.05 -56.84 -51.18
C SER A 4 -3.54 -55.87 -50.07
N ILE A 5 -2.63 -56.20 -49.12
CA ILE A 5 -1.30 -56.88 -49.09
C ILE A 5 -0.10 -55.91 -49.22
N ALA A 6 0.93 -56.14 -48.37
CA ALA A 6 2.34 -55.65 -48.42
C ALA A 6 2.66 -54.18 -48.04
N SER A 7 3.89 -53.78 -47.62
CA SER A 7 5.02 -54.50 -46.95
C SER A 7 6.13 -53.54 -46.45
N ALA A 8 6.86 -54.00 -45.42
CA ALA A 8 8.27 -53.79 -45.04
C ALA A 8 9.21 -52.67 -45.62
N LEU A 9 9.88 -51.99 -44.67
CA LEU A 9 11.32 -51.61 -44.57
C LEU A 9 12.08 -50.75 -45.64
N ALA A 10 12.62 -49.63 -45.11
CA ALA A 10 14.05 -49.21 -45.12
C ALA A 10 14.68 -48.35 -46.25
N LEU A 11 15.68 -47.54 -45.81
CA LEU A 11 16.73 -46.80 -46.56
C LEU A 11 16.32 -45.52 -47.34
N VAL A 12 17.05 -44.38 -47.33
CA VAL A 12 18.18 -43.91 -46.47
C VAL A 12 18.41 -42.38 -46.64
N LEU A 13 18.95 -41.68 -45.61
CA LEU A 13 19.58 -40.31 -45.59
C LEU A 13 18.83 -39.14 -46.29
N CYS A 14 18.62 -37.95 -45.68
CA CYS A 14 19.60 -37.13 -44.94
C CYS A 14 18.95 -35.98 -44.12
N ALA A 15 19.70 -35.46 -43.13
CA ALA A 15 19.63 -34.12 -42.52
C ALA A 15 18.28 -33.55 -41.97
N SER A 16 18.13 -33.57 -40.64
CA SER A 16 17.81 -32.39 -39.80
C SER A 16 18.01 -32.73 -38.31
N ALA A 17 18.23 -31.71 -37.45
CA ALA A 17 18.63 -31.90 -36.05
C ALA A 17 17.43 -32.05 -35.09
N ALA A 18 17.69 -32.58 -33.89
CA ALA A 18 16.67 -32.90 -32.90
C ALA A 18 15.91 -31.68 -32.37
N HIS A 19 14.66 -31.90 -31.97
CA HIS A 19 13.98 -31.11 -30.95
C HIS A 19 13.78 -32.03 -29.74
N ALA A 20 14.45 -31.72 -28.62
CA ALA A 20 13.99 -32.18 -27.33
C ALA A 20 12.82 -31.29 -26.90
N GLN A 21 11.75 -31.88 -26.37
CA GLN A 21 10.66 -31.10 -25.80
C GLN A 21 11.17 -30.44 -24.51
N GLN A 22 11.10 -29.11 -24.44
CA GLN A 22 11.17 -28.42 -23.16
C GLN A 22 9.86 -28.68 -22.43
N GLU A 23 9.94 -29.22 -21.21
CA GLU A 23 8.81 -29.17 -20.28
C GLU A 23 8.66 -27.73 -19.80
N GLU A 24 7.44 -27.20 -19.81
CA GLU A 24 7.16 -25.87 -19.25
C GLU A 24 7.31 -25.94 -17.72
N PRO A 25 8.13 -25.09 -17.08
CA PRO A 25 8.22 -25.06 -15.62
C PRO A 25 6.89 -24.56 -15.04
N THR A 26 6.32 -25.33 -14.12
CA THR A 26 5.11 -24.94 -13.40
C THR A 26 5.36 -23.65 -12.60
N PRO A 27 4.46 -22.64 -12.63
CA PRO A 27 4.59 -21.45 -11.80
C PRO A 27 4.69 -21.79 -10.30
N SER A 28 5.38 -20.94 -9.54
CA SER A 28 5.44 -21.06 -8.08
C SER A 28 4.02 -20.93 -7.48
N PRO A 29 3.59 -21.80 -6.55
CA PRO A 29 2.21 -21.85 -6.10
C PRO A 29 1.78 -20.70 -5.17
N ASN A 30 2.72 -19.86 -4.72
CA ASN A 30 2.48 -18.78 -3.75
C ASN A 30 3.00 -17.43 -4.29
N PRO A 31 2.22 -16.66 -5.05
CA PRO A 31 2.47 -15.22 -5.20
C PRO A 31 2.22 -14.52 -3.86
N VAL A 32 3.13 -13.64 -3.44
CA VAL A 32 3.04 -12.92 -2.14
C VAL A 32 1.94 -11.83 -2.16
N GLU A 33 1.44 -11.49 -3.35
CA GLU A 33 0.59 -10.33 -3.67
C GLU A 33 -0.91 -10.45 -3.35
N GLU A 34 -1.42 -11.58 -2.86
CA GLU A 34 -2.86 -11.81 -2.65
C GLU A 34 -3.46 -11.13 -1.39
N GLN A 35 -2.64 -10.55 -0.50
CA GLN A 35 -3.10 -10.07 0.82
C GLN A 35 -2.68 -8.64 1.22
N GLU A 36 -1.63 -8.05 0.63
CA GLU A 36 -1.78 -6.62 0.28
C GLU A 36 -2.73 -6.60 -0.90
N VAL A 37 -3.78 -5.82 -0.79
CA VAL A 37 -5.03 -6.12 -1.45
C VAL A 37 -4.99 -5.65 -2.95
N ASP A 38 -5.55 -6.42 -3.92
CA ASP A 38 -5.63 -6.11 -5.38
C ASP A 38 -6.97 -5.45 -5.86
N ALA A 39 -7.03 -4.14 -6.12
CA ALA A 39 -8.26 -3.42 -6.57
C ALA A 39 -8.92 -3.91 -7.87
N SER A 40 -8.33 -4.87 -8.57
CA SER A 40 -8.87 -5.52 -9.75
C SER A 40 -9.74 -6.74 -9.41
N GLN A 41 -9.33 -7.54 -8.41
CA GLN A 41 -9.94 -8.80 -8.03
C GLN A 41 -9.54 -9.22 -6.59
N ALA A 42 -9.95 -8.51 -5.53
CA ALA A 42 -11.23 -7.79 -5.36
C ALA A 42 -11.18 -6.51 -4.47
N ASP A 43 -10.07 -5.77 -4.50
CA ASP A 43 -9.36 -5.45 -3.25
C ASP A 43 -8.46 -4.18 -3.28
N LEU A 44 -8.96 -2.94 -3.34
CA LEU A 44 -8.29 -1.79 -2.64
C LEU A 44 -6.77 -1.39 -2.98
N PRO A 45 -5.78 -1.35 -2.06
CA PRO A 45 -5.17 -0.13 -1.49
C PRO A 45 -3.60 -0.06 -1.54
N HIS A 46 -2.94 0.83 -0.74
CA HIS A 46 -1.51 1.24 -0.83
C HIS A 46 -0.94 2.25 0.29
N GLU A 47 -0.06 3.26 -0.01
CA GLU A 47 0.26 4.65 0.58
C GLU A 47 1.85 5.07 0.99
N GLY A 48 2.43 5.86 1.99
CA GLY A 48 3.60 6.92 1.95
C GLY A 48 3.60 8.27 2.85
N THR A 49 4.70 8.89 3.45
CA THR A 49 4.67 9.83 4.69
C THR A 49 4.89 11.41 4.72
N GLY A 50 5.22 12.12 5.86
CA GLY A 50 5.06 13.63 6.08
C GLY A 50 5.62 14.57 7.25
N GLN A 51 4.76 15.28 8.03
CA GLN A 51 4.88 16.09 9.35
C GLN A 51 5.89 17.31 9.41
N GLN A 52 5.96 18.34 10.30
CA GLN A 52 5.11 19.08 11.31
C GLN A 52 5.54 20.60 11.25
N VAL A 53 5.42 21.59 12.17
CA VAL A 53 5.22 21.74 13.65
C VAL A 53 4.33 23.00 13.93
N GLN A 54 4.30 23.56 15.16
CA GLN A 54 3.39 24.62 15.65
C GLN A 54 3.85 26.09 15.48
N ALA A 55 2.91 27.00 15.21
CA ALA A 55 2.74 28.29 15.92
C ALA A 55 1.35 28.93 15.64
N ALA A 56 0.89 29.82 16.53
CA ALA A 56 -0.28 30.71 16.34
C ALA A 56 0.15 32.00 15.55
N PRO A 57 -0.71 32.95 15.07
CA PRO A 57 -1.91 33.46 15.78
C PRO A 57 -3.06 34.08 14.91
N ALA A 58 -3.95 34.81 15.59
CA ALA A 58 -4.64 36.07 15.22
C ALA A 58 -5.27 36.31 13.84
N THR A 59 -6.52 36.80 13.86
CA THR A 59 -7.26 37.36 12.72
C THR A 59 -6.73 38.73 12.28
N VAL A 60 -6.45 38.91 10.98
CA VAL A 60 -6.13 40.20 10.34
C VAL A 60 -6.86 40.27 8.98
N PRO A 61 -7.34 41.45 8.49
CA PRO A 61 -8.18 41.53 7.29
C PRO A 61 -7.43 41.30 5.97
N ILE A 62 -8.15 40.81 4.96
CA ILE A 62 -7.64 40.59 3.60
C ILE A 62 -7.56 41.93 2.85
N ALA A 63 -6.34 42.35 2.50
CA ALA A 63 -6.09 43.19 1.33
C ALA A 63 -5.79 42.27 0.12
N GLY A 64 -6.13 42.70 -1.09
CA GLY A 64 -5.92 41.88 -2.29
C GLY A 64 -4.51 42.03 -2.85
N GLU A 65 -3.80 40.92 -2.97
CA GLU A 65 -2.56 40.79 -3.75
C GLU A 65 -2.70 39.64 -4.77
N GLU A 66 -1.87 39.65 -5.81
CA GLU A 66 -2.02 38.80 -6.98
C GLU A 66 -1.55 37.36 -6.71
N LYS A 67 -2.21 36.37 -7.32
CA LYS A 67 -1.75 34.98 -7.28
C LYS A 67 -0.50 34.80 -8.14
N SER A 68 0.66 34.71 -7.51
CA SER A 68 1.82 34.01 -8.09
C SER A 68 1.69 32.51 -7.81
N ASP A 69 1.48 31.70 -8.84
CA ASP A 69 1.58 30.24 -8.73
C ASP A 69 3.07 29.85 -8.59
N GLU A 70 3.57 29.85 -7.36
CA GLU A 70 4.96 29.50 -7.03
C GLU A 70 5.20 28.01 -7.30
N LYS A 71 6.14 27.70 -8.21
CA LYS A 71 6.46 26.32 -8.58
C LYS A 71 7.09 25.60 -7.37
N TRP A 72 6.64 24.38 -7.07
CA TRP A 72 7.25 23.55 -6.03
C TRP A 72 8.76 23.35 -6.28
N ASP A 73 9.54 23.53 -5.22
CA ASP A 73 10.97 23.28 -5.17
C ASP A 73 11.25 22.03 -4.33
N VAL A 74 11.86 21.01 -4.97
CA VAL A 74 12.24 19.75 -4.31
C VAL A 74 13.34 19.96 -3.25
N THR A 75 14.13 21.04 -3.40
CA THR A 75 15.21 21.40 -2.48
C THR A 75 14.78 22.30 -1.33
N ALA A 76 13.59 22.90 -1.39
CA ALA A 76 13.01 23.73 -0.33
C ALA A 76 11.49 23.46 -0.16
N PRO A 77 11.08 22.26 0.29
CA PRO A 77 9.68 21.84 0.25
C PRO A 77 8.78 22.67 1.18
N ARG A 78 7.58 23.02 0.72
CA ARG A 78 6.67 23.96 1.41
C ARG A 78 6.43 23.57 2.87
N GLY A 79 6.89 24.42 3.78
CA GLY A 79 6.71 24.25 5.23
C GLY A 79 7.52 23.13 5.87
N ALA A 80 8.45 22.48 5.15
CA ALA A 80 9.37 21.52 5.76
C ALA A 80 10.30 22.23 6.77
N GLN A 81 10.56 21.55 7.89
CA GLN A 81 11.62 21.95 8.81
C GLN A 81 12.85 21.10 8.48
N LEU A 82 13.80 21.70 7.76
CA LEU A 82 15.01 21.04 7.30
C LEU A 82 16.10 21.13 8.38
N LYS A 83 16.78 20.01 8.64
CA LYS A 83 17.94 19.88 9.53
C LYS A 83 19.08 19.20 8.79
N GLU A 84 20.30 19.64 9.05
CA GLU A 84 21.52 19.00 8.55
C GLU A 84 21.98 17.93 9.55
N VAL A 85 22.03 16.66 9.13
CA VAL A 85 22.58 15.56 9.94
C VAL A 85 24.01 15.27 9.51
N PRO A 86 25.00 15.22 10.44
CA PRO A 86 26.39 14.94 10.09
C PRO A 86 26.58 13.47 9.69
N ILE A 87 27.33 13.24 8.61
CA ILE A 87 27.74 11.93 8.12
C ILE A 87 29.27 11.84 8.20
N ARG A 88 29.78 10.86 8.96
CA ARG A 88 31.21 10.65 9.25
C ARG A 88 31.56 9.19 9.08
N THR A 89 32.18 8.88 7.95
CA THR A 89 32.39 7.49 7.55
C THR A 89 33.53 7.35 6.52
N ASP A 90 34.14 6.17 6.48
CA ASP A 90 35.01 5.69 5.40
C ASP A 90 34.40 4.49 4.64
N GLU A 91 33.13 4.18 4.91
CA GLU A 91 32.28 3.20 4.23
C GLU A 91 30.95 3.83 3.80
N GLY A 92 30.28 3.24 2.81
CA GLY A 92 28.97 3.73 2.35
C GLY A 92 28.17 2.69 1.57
N THR A 93 26.88 2.92 1.50
CA THR A 93 25.88 1.98 0.95
C THR A 93 25.54 2.37 -0.49
N TRP A 94 25.60 1.41 -1.42
CA TRP A 94 25.24 1.59 -2.83
C TRP A 94 25.99 2.74 -3.54
N ILE A 95 27.33 2.65 -3.59
CA ILE A 95 28.16 3.70 -4.18
C ILE A 95 28.31 3.50 -5.70
N ASP A 96 27.65 4.35 -6.50
CA ASP A 96 27.94 4.47 -7.95
C ASP A 96 29.34 5.04 -8.15
N VAL A 97 30.18 4.45 -9.01
CA VAL A 97 31.54 4.95 -9.32
C VAL A 97 31.82 5.01 -10.82
N ASP A 98 32.53 6.06 -11.26
CA ASP A 98 32.99 6.29 -12.64
C ASP A 98 34.42 6.88 -12.67
N VAL A 99 35.26 6.49 -13.64
CA VAL A 99 36.68 6.90 -13.73
C VAL A 99 36.86 7.99 -14.79
N SER A 100 37.60 9.06 -14.46
CA SER A 100 37.88 10.10 -15.44
C SER A 100 38.74 9.58 -16.60
N PRO A 101 38.53 10.01 -17.86
CA PRO A 101 39.29 9.54 -19.03
C PRO A 101 40.82 9.74 -18.94
N ASP A 102 41.29 10.64 -18.07
CA ASP A 102 42.71 10.87 -17.76
C ASP A 102 43.31 9.85 -16.76
N GLY A 103 42.48 8.98 -16.18
CA GLY A 103 42.82 7.96 -15.20
C GLY A 103 43.19 8.48 -13.81
N ARG A 104 42.85 9.73 -13.45
CA ARG A 104 43.36 10.42 -12.24
C ARG A 104 42.31 10.72 -11.18
N THR A 105 41.03 10.74 -11.54
CA THR A 105 39.91 11.13 -10.68
C THR A 105 38.82 10.08 -10.73
N LEU A 106 38.13 9.88 -9.62
CA LEU A 106 36.83 9.21 -9.54
C LEU A 106 35.75 10.27 -9.39
N ALA A 107 34.60 10.06 -10.02
CA ALA A 107 33.33 10.60 -9.56
C ALA A 107 32.58 9.46 -8.88
N PHE A 108 31.87 9.75 -7.78
CA PHE A 108 31.02 8.75 -7.13
C PHE A 108 29.83 9.39 -6.43
N ALA A 109 28.74 8.63 -6.26
CA ALA A 109 27.56 9.06 -5.50
C ALA A 109 27.46 8.35 -4.14
N LEU A 110 27.04 9.08 -3.10
CA LEU A 110 26.83 8.53 -1.75
C LEU A 110 25.69 9.31 -1.08
N LEU A 111 24.59 8.63 -0.74
CA LEU A 111 23.37 9.22 -0.17
C LEU A 111 22.93 10.51 -0.88
N GLY A 112 22.67 10.42 -2.19
CA GLY A 112 22.10 11.52 -2.99
C GLY A 112 23.05 12.67 -3.35
N ASP A 113 24.28 12.68 -2.84
CA ASP A 113 25.31 13.64 -3.22
C ASP A 113 26.31 13.04 -4.22
N ILE A 114 26.90 13.88 -5.08
CA ILE A 114 28.00 13.49 -5.97
C ILE A 114 29.31 14.12 -5.49
N TYR A 115 30.34 13.29 -5.40
CA TYR A 115 31.68 13.61 -4.98
C TYR A 115 32.70 13.40 -6.10
N THR A 116 33.85 14.06 -5.99
CA THR A 116 35.05 13.74 -6.79
C THR A 116 36.29 13.58 -5.90
N MET A 117 37.18 12.66 -6.27
CA MET A 117 38.37 12.31 -5.47
C MET A 117 39.52 11.84 -6.38
N PRO A 118 40.81 12.01 -6.01
CA PRO A 118 41.91 11.34 -6.70
C PRO A 118 41.74 9.81 -6.73
N ILE A 119 42.13 9.14 -7.81
CA ILE A 119 41.99 7.68 -7.98
C ILE A 119 42.84 6.84 -7.00
N THR A 120 43.68 7.52 -6.20
CA THR A 120 44.52 6.97 -5.12
C THR A 120 43.84 7.02 -3.75
N GLY A 121 42.63 7.59 -3.64
CA GLY A 121 41.96 7.85 -2.38
C GLY A 121 42.31 9.21 -1.75
N GLY A 122 41.65 9.52 -0.64
CA GLY A 122 41.82 10.76 0.13
C GLY A 122 40.51 11.28 0.75
N THR A 123 40.46 12.58 1.02
CA THR A 123 39.20 13.28 1.32
C THR A 123 38.55 13.69 -0.02
N PRO A 124 37.31 13.29 -0.30
CA PRO A 124 36.58 13.71 -1.49
C PRO A 124 36.17 15.19 -1.44
N THR A 125 35.83 15.75 -2.59
CA THR A 125 35.18 17.07 -2.73
C THR A 125 33.73 16.87 -3.16
N ARG A 126 32.79 17.33 -2.34
CA ARG A 126 31.35 17.39 -2.66
C ARG A 126 31.13 18.39 -3.80
N ILE A 127 30.50 17.97 -4.90
CA ILE A 127 30.27 18.82 -6.09
C ILE A 127 28.79 18.89 -6.51
N ALA A 128 27.94 18.03 -5.96
CA ALA A 128 26.50 18.05 -6.12
C ALA A 128 25.89 17.70 -4.76
N GLU A 129 24.93 18.52 -4.32
CA GLU A 129 24.44 18.52 -2.93
C GLU A 129 23.03 19.11 -2.78
N GLY A 130 22.42 18.76 -1.64
CA GLY A 130 21.19 19.35 -1.10
C GLY A 130 20.21 18.28 -0.63
N LEU A 131 18.92 18.59 -0.66
CA LEU A 131 17.86 17.60 -0.46
C LEU A 131 17.55 16.79 -1.73
N ALA A 132 17.80 17.34 -2.93
CA ALA A 132 17.63 16.64 -4.21
C ALA A 132 18.59 15.43 -4.33
N TRP A 133 18.11 14.33 -4.90
CA TRP A 133 18.87 13.08 -5.02
C TRP A 133 19.63 13.06 -6.35
N GLU A 134 20.95 13.01 -6.29
CA GLU A 134 21.85 13.10 -7.44
C GLU A 134 22.72 11.82 -7.50
N VAL A 135 22.47 10.96 -8.50
CA VAL A 135 23.04 9.59 -8.62
C VAL A 135 23.46 9.27 -10.07
N HIS A 136 24.11 8.12 -10.30
CA HIS A 136 24.66 7.71 -11.60
C HIS A 136 25.58 8.77 -12.27
N PRO A 137 26.63 9.27 -11.61
CA PRO A 137 27.58 10.21 -12.22
C PRO A 137 28.41 9.52 -13.31
N GLN A 138 28.57 10.17 -14.46
CA GLN A 138 29.51 9.74 -15.51
C GLN A 138 30.22 10.90 -16.22
N PHE A 139 31.54 10.85 -16.32
CA PHE A 139 32.35 11.81 -17.06
C PHE A 139 32.05 11.79 -18.57
N SER A 140 32.09 12.96 -19.20
CA SER A 140 32.14 13.05 -20.67
C SER A 140 33.47 12.50 -21.21
N PRO A 141 33.56 12.03 -22.47
CA PRO A 141 34.79 11.43 -23.03
C PRO A 141 36.01 12.36 -23.06
N ASP A 142 35.82 13.67 -22.98
CA ASP A 142 36.87 14.69 -22.87
C ASP A 142 37.25 15.03 -21.40
N GLY A 143 36.55 14.45 -20.43
CA GLY A 143 36.73 14.68 -18.99
C GLY A 143 36.38 16.09 -18.52
N SER A 144 35.62 16.89 -19.29
CA SER A 144 35.27 18.28 -18.94
C SER A 144 33.94 18.42 -18.19
N LYS A 145 33.04 17.45 -18.33
CA LYS A 145 31.68 17.44 -17.76
C LYS A 145 31.37 16.13 -17.07
N ILE A 146 30.28 16.14 -16.29
CA ILE A 146 29.67 14.97 -15.68
C ILE A 146 28.18 14.97 -16.05
N ALA A 147 27.66 13.88 -16.59
CA ALA A 147 26.22 13.60 -16.68
C ALA A 147 25.78 12.86 -15.40
N PHE A 148 24.53 13.06 -14.97
CA PHE A 148 23.98 12.41 -13.78
C PHE A 148 22.45 12.34 -13.83
N THR A 149 21.86 11.48 -13.01
CA THR A 149 20.42 11.43 -12.74
C THR A 149 20.11 12.42 -11.61
N SER A 150 19.06 13.23 -11.74
CA SER A 150 18.56 14.02 -10.61
C SER A 150 17.05 14.33 -10.66
N ASP A 151 16.42 14.23 -9.49
CA ASP A 151 15.03 14.59 -9.20
C ASP A 151 14.79 16.10 -8.98
N ARG A 152 15.83 16.94 -9.02
CA ARG A 152 15.81 18.40 -8.75
C ARG A 152 14.77 19.18 -9.58
N GLY A 153 14.26 18.61 -10.67
CA GLY A 153 13.19 19.17 -11.50
C GLY A 153 11.75 18.82 -11.08
N GLY A 154 11.58 17.83 -10.20
CA GLY A 154 10.33 17.17 -9.78
C GLY A 154 10.49 15.64 -9.79
N GLY A 155 10.61 15.06 -10.99
CA GLY A 155 10.94 13.65 -11.21
C GLY A 155 12.29 13.46 -11.89
N ASP A 156 12.84 12.24 -11.79
CA ASP A 156 14.16 11.87 -12.31
C ASP A 156 14.35 12.26 -13.78
N ASN A 157 15.39 13.03 -14.05
CA ASN A 157 15.81 13.40 -15.39
C ASN A 157 17.34 13.35 -15.50
N ILE A 158 17.87 13.32 -16.72
CA ILE A 158 19.31 13.48 -16.95
C ILE A 158 19.68 14.96 -16.88
N TRP A 159 20.71 15.24 -16.11
CA TRP A 159 21.37 16.53 -15.98
C TRP A 159 22.84 16.41 -16.39
N VAL A 160 23.45 17.54 -16.74
CA VAL A 160 24.89 17.64 -17.02
C VAL A 160 25.44 18.85 -16.28
N MET A 161 26.63 18.71 -15.70
CA MET A 161 27.39 19.78 -15.03
C MET A 161 28.85 19.78 -15.50
N ASN A 162 29.58 20.85 -15.19
CA ASN A 162 31.03 20.88 -15.34
C ASN A 162 31.68 19.93 -14.30
N ARG A 163 32.93 19.49 -14.54
CA ARG A 163 33.69 18.60 -13.62
C ARG A 163 33.91 19.17 -12.20
N ASP A 164 33.71 20.47 -11.99
CA ASP A 164 33.76 21.16 -10.69
C ASP A 164 32.39 21.29 -9.99
N GLY A 165 31.32 20.69 -10.55
CA GLY A 165 29.96 20.78 -10.03
C GLY A 165 29.16 22.00 -10.50
N SER A 166 29.81 22.97 -11.15
CA SER A 166 29.17 24.20 -11.62
C SER A 166 28.30 23.98 -12.87
N ASN A 167 27.41 24.94 -13.16
CA ASN A 167 26.59 24.95 -14.38
C ASN A 167 25.76 23.66 -14.58
N LYS A 168 25.03 23.22 -13.55
CA LYS A 168 24.03 22.14 -13.64
C LYS A 168 22.93 22.52 -14.64
N GLN A 169 22.78 21.74 -15.71
CA GLN A 169 21.81 21.95 -16.79
C GLN A 169 20.98 20.69 -17.05
N GLN A 170 19.66 20.85 -17.16
CA GLN A 170 18.72 19.75 -17.39
C GLN A 170 18.64 19.37 -18.89
N VAL A 171 18.95 18.11 -19.21
CA VAL A 171 18.97 17.57 -20.59
C VAL A 171 17.59 17.02 -20.97
N THR A 172 17.00 16.16 -20.14
CA THR A 172 15.66 15.58 -20.36
C THR A 172 14.60 16.29 -19.51
N LYS A 173 13.36 16.35 -19.99
CA LYS A 173 12.27 17.11 -19.36
C LYS A 173 10.97 16.31 -19.33
N GLU A 174 11.02 15.07 -18.88
CA GLU A 174 9.80 14.30 -18.62
C GLU A 174 9.11 14.80 -17.34
N ASP A 175 7.78 14.81 -17.37
CA ASP A 175 6.86 15.32 -16.34
C ASP A 175 5.95 14.21 -15.77
N PHE A 176 6.24 12.95 -16.10
CA PHE A 176 5.49 11.75 -15.66
C PHE A 176 6.36 10.49 -15.64
N ARG A 177 7.28 10.36 -16.60
CA ARG A 177 8.25 9.26 -16.67
C ARG A 177 9.53 9.64 -15.94
N LEU A 178 10.25 8.63 -15.44
CA LEU A 178 11.55 8.77 -14.80
C LEU A 178 12.64 8.44 -15.81
N ILE A 179 13.65 9.29 -15.95
CA ILE A 179 14.84 9.05 -16.78
C ILE A 179 16.07 8.92 -15.89
N ASN A 180 16.80 7.81 -16.00
CA ASN A 180 18.02 7.55 -15.23
C ASN A 180 19.06 6.75 -16.05
N HIS A 181 20.22 6.47 -15.45
CA HIS A 181 21.38 5.82 -16.08
C HIS A 181 21.86 6.50 -17.38
N PRO A 182 22.49 7.68 -17.32
CA PRO A 182 23.14 8.26 -18.48
C PRO A 182 24.37 7.43 -18.89
N SER A 183 24.55 7.22 -20.20
CA SER A 183 25.84 6.82 -20.78
C SER A 183 26.17 7.69 -22.01
N TRP A 184 27.35 8.31 -22.02
CA TRP A 184 27.81 9.17 -23.13
C TRP A 184 28.18 8.35 -24.37
N SER A 185 27.89 8.89 -25.56
CA SER A 185 28.50 8.42 -26.80
C SER A 185 30.01 8.75 -26.79
N PRO A 186 30.89 7.92 -27.39
CA PRO A 186 32.35 8.17 -27.41
C PRO A 186 32.78 9.51 -28.05
N ASP A 187 31.92 10.15 -28.82
CA ASP A 187 32.13 11.48 -29.42
C ASP A 187 31.61 12.66 -28.57
N GLY A 188 31.02 12.38 -27.40
CA GLY A 188 30.49 13.38 -26.47
C GLY A 188 29.26 14.16 -26.95
N ARG A 189 28.64 13.79 -28.07
CA ARG A 189 27.47 14.50 -28.64
C ARG A 189 26.13 14.00 -28.12
N TYR A 190 26.05 12.75 -27.68
CA TYR A 190 24.82 12.10 -27.25
C TYR A 190 24.96 11.43 -25.89
N ILE A 191 23.81 11.18 -25.27
CA ILE A 191 23.66 10.41 -24.03
C ILE A 191 22.53 9.40 -24.28
N VAL A 192 22.78 8.11 -24.08
CA VAL A 192 21.74 7.09 -23.95
C VAL A 192 21.28 7.01 -22.50
N ALA A 193 19.99 6.79 -22.26
CA ALA A 193 19.43 6.67 -20.92
C ALA A 193 18.25 5.70 -20.87
N LYS A 194 17.92 5.19 -19.67
CA LYS A 194 16.70 4.41 -19.41
C LYS A 194 15.53 5.37 -19.21
N LYS A 195 14.44 5.19 -19.97
CA LYS A 195 13.13 5.83 -19.74
C LYS A 195 12.18 4.82 -19.12
N HIS A 196 11.65 5.11 -17.93
CA HIS A 196 10.82 4.18 -17.16
C HIS A 196 9.32 4.51 -17.20
N PHE A 197 8.46 3.49 -17.16
CA PHE A 197 7.00 3.61 -17.34
C PHE A 197 6.20 2.82 -16.28
N THR A 198 5.53 3.53 -15.37
CA THR A 198 4.57 2.95 -14.40
C THR A 198 3.36 2.32 -15.08
N THR A 199 2.84 1.22 -14.50
CA THR A 199 1.61 0.53 -14.97
C THR A 199 0.43 0.77 -14.02
N GLN A 200 -0.43 -0.24 -13.76
CA GLN A 200 -1.61 -0.10 -12.90
C GLN A 200 -1.29 -0.32 -11.40
N ARG A 201 -0.76 -1.50 -11.03
CA ARG A 201 -0.25 -1.78 -9.68
C ARG A 201 1.27 -1.58 -9.58
N SER A 202 1.96 -2.09 -10.60
CA SER A 202 3.42 -2.21 -10.69
C SER A 202 4.14 -0.95 -11.17
N LEU A 203 5.37 -0.74 -10.66
CA LEU A 203 6.31 0.28 -11.13
C LEU A 203 6.70 0.14 -12.61
N GLY A 204 6.57 -1.06 -13.20
CA GLY A 204 6.53 -1.28 -14.65
C GLY A 204 7.84 -1.73 -15.28
N THR A 205 8.25 -1.08 -16.37
CA THR A 205 9.43 -1.47 -17.16
C THR A 205 10.07 -0.25 -17.86
N GLY A 206 11.37 -0.34 -18.14
CA GLY A 206 12.12 0.65 -18.89
C GLY A 206 12.16 0.45 -20.42
N GLU A 207 12.77 1.44 -21.06
CA GLU A 207 13.10 1.51 -22.48
C GLU A 207 14.45 2.21 -22.65
N VAL A 208 15.19 1.93 -23.72
CA VAL A 208 16.48 2.60 -24.01
C VAL A 208 16.25 3.75 -25.00
N TRP A 209 16.62 4.97 -24.60
CA TRP A 209 16.38 6.20 -25.35
C TRP A 209 17.67 7.02 -25.52
N LEU A 210 17.84 7.60 -26.71
CA LEU A 210 18.99 8.42 -27.10
C LEU A 210 18.64 9.91 -27.09
N TYR A 211 19.47 10.73 -26.46
CA TYR A 211 19.31 12.19 -26.37
C TYR A 211 20.57 12.89 -26.89
N HIS A 212 20.42 14.05 -27.53
CA HIS A 212 21.57 14.92 -27.80
C HIS A 212 21.97 15.64 -26.50
N ALA A 213 23.27 15.84 -26.27
CA ALA A 213 23.80 16.39 -25.02
C ALA A 213 23.36 17.84 -24.71
N SER A 214 22.76 18.55 -25.68
CA SER A 214 22.11 19.86 -25.48
C SER A 214 20.61 19.77 -25.15
N GLY A 215 20.09 18.57 -24.89
CA GLY A 215 18.67 18.29 -24.70
C GLY A 215 17.89 18.09 -26.02
N GLY A 216 16.65 17.63 -25.87
CA GLY A 216 15.72 17.32 -26.96
C GLY A 216 14.63 16.33 -26.52
N GLY A 217 13.69 15.98 -27.40
CA GLY A 217 12.64 15.00 -27.12
C GLY A 217 13.11 13.53 -27.03
N GLY A 218 14.34 13.27 -27.50
CA GLY A 218 14.94 11.94 -27.56
C GLY A 218 14.48 11.09 -28.75
N VAL A 219 15.16 9.96 -28.95
CA VAL A 219 14.88 8.93 -29.94
C VAL A 219 14.84 7.58 -29.23
N GLN A 220 13.74 6.84 -29.36
CA GLN A 220 13.62 5.48 -28.82
C GLN A 220 14.51 4.52 -29.62
N LEU A 221 15.38 3.76 -28.95
CA LEU A 221 16.22 2.72 -29.55
C LEU A 221 15.68 1.32 -29.26
N VAL A 222 15.45 1.02 -27.97
CA VAL A 222 14.85 -0.25 -27.52
C VAL A 222 13.52 0.05 -26.83
N LYS A 223 12.43 -0.46 -27.43
CA LYS A 223 11.06 -0.35 -26.94
C LYS A 223 10.69 -1.49 -25.98
N ARG A 224 9.73 -1.26 -25.10
CA ARG A 224 9.05 -2.33 -24.34
C ARG A 224 8.15 -3.17 -25.27
N ALA A 225 7.93 -4.44 -24.95
CA ALA A 225 7.19 -5.34 -25.83
C ALA A 225 5.66 -5.05 -25.87
N SER A 226 5.10 -4.56 -24.75
CA SER A 226 3.72 -4.10 -24.63
C SER A 226 3.60 -3.11 -23.48
N GLU A 227 2.45 -2.43 -23.36
CA GLU A 227 2.24 -1.46 -22.28
C GLU A 227 1.98 -2.09 -20.90
N ALA A 228 1.61 -3.37 -20.89
CA ALA A 228 1.34 -4.16 -19.69
C ALA A 228 2.56 -4.99 -19.24
N LEU A 229 3.71 -4.89 -19.92
CA LEU A 229 4.92 -5.59 -19.53
C LEU A 229 5.55 -4.91 -18.29
N GLN A 230 5.91 -5.72 -17.30
CA GLN A 230 6.53 -5.33 -16.03
C GLN A 230 7.86 -6.04 -15.77
N LYS A 231 8.37 -6.80 -16.75
CA LYS A 231 9.73 -7.35 -16.73
C LYS A 231 10.72 -6.24 -17.09
N GLU A 232 11.67 -5.95 -16.21
CA GLU A 232 12.54 -4.77 -16.29
C GLU A 232 13.55 -4.79 -17.47
N LEU A 233 13.90 -3.60 -17.97
CA LEU A 233 14.84 -3.36 -19.06
C LEU A 233 15.54 -2.01 -18.85
N GLY A 234 16.87 -1.99 -18.74
CA GLY A 234 17.61 -0.79 -18.33
C GLY A 234 19.13 -0.94 -18.33
N GLU A 235 19.82 -0.13 -17.53
CA GLU A 235 21.30 -0.11 -17.43
C GLU A 235 22.03 0.05 -18.79
N PRO A 236 21.65 1.01 -19.67
CA PRO A 236 22.29 1.12 -20.99
C PRO A 236 23.70 1.73 -20.89
N VAL A 237 24.65 1.13 -21.62
CA VAL A 237 26.03 1.61 -21.74
C VAL A 237 26.51 1.53 -23.20
N TYR A 238 27.25 2.53 -23.66
CA TYR A 238 27.88 2.51 -24.98
C TYR A 238 29.01 1.47 -25.09
N ALA A 239 29.14 0.86 -26.26
CA ALA A 239 30.39 0.23 -26.68
C ALA A 239 31.45 1.33 -26.98
N PRO A 240 32.76 1.11 -26.69
CA PRO A 240 33.79 2.14 -26.88
C PRO A 240 34.00 2.60 -28.32
N ASP A 241 33.61 1.77 -29.29
CA ASP A 241 33.65 2.09 -30.72
C ASP A 241 32.45 2.92 -31.20
N GLY A 242 31.42 3.08 -30.36
CA GLY A 242 30.20 3.81 -30.66
C GLY A 242 29.18 3.07 -31.52
N ASN A 243 29.44 1.81 -31.90
CA ASN A 243 28.60 1.05 -32.85
C ASN A 243 27.47 0.24 -32.18
N ALA A 244 27.48 0.14 -30.85
CA ALA A 244 26.49 -0.62 -30.09
C ALA A 244 26.22 -0.04 -28.70
N ILE A 245 25.10 -0.47 -28.11
CA ILE A 245 24.74 -0.24 -26.71
C ILE A 245 24.48 -1.60 -26.05
N TYR A 246 25.12 -1.87 -24.92
CA TYR A 246 24.78 -3.00 -24.05
C TYR A 246 23.75 -2.56 -23.02
N TYR A 247 22.83 -3.44 -22.63
CA TYR A 247 21.82 -3.14 -21.62
C TYR A 247 21.34 -4.42 -20.91
N THR A 248 20.86 -4.26 -19.68
CA THR A 248 20.33 -5.34 -18.84
C THR A 248 18.83 -5.53 -19.09
N ARG A 249 18.38 -6.80 -19.14
CA ARG A 249 16.98 -7.16 -19.37
C ARG A 249 16.55 -8.39 -18.56
N ASN A 250 15.42 -8.31 -17.88
CA ASN A 250 14.74 -9.47 -17.29
C ASN A 250 14.11 -10.30 -18.42
N VAL A 251 14.45 -11.59 -18.46
CA VAL A 251 14.06 -12.54 -19.52
C VAL A 251 13.13 -13.65 -19.03
N THR A 252 12.64 -13.54 -17.79
CA THR A 252 11.67 -14.49 -17.22
C THR A 252 10.34 -14.43 -17.96
N SER A 253 9.59 -15.53 -17.92
CA SER A 253 8.28 -15.67 -18.56
C SER A 253 7.20 -14.78 -17.93
N GLY A 254 6.11 -14.56 -18.67
CA GLY A 254 4.94 -13.82 -18.19
C GLY A 254 5.04 -12.30 -18.39
N PRO A 255 3.90 -11.58 -18.34
CA PRO A 255 3.86 -10.13 -18.54
C PRO A 255 4.10 -9.34 -17.25
N ILE A 256 3.78 -9.89 -16.08
CA ILE A 256 3.84 -9.22 -14.77
C ILE A 256 5.20 -9.38 -14.09
N PHE A 257 5.47 -8.55 -13.09
CA PHE A 257 6.54 -8.77 -12.12
C PHE A 257 6.20 -9.96 -11.21
N GLU A 258 7.22 -10.52 -10.56
CA GLU A 258 7.08 -11.59 -9.57
C GLU A 258 8.13 -11.33 -8.47
N TYR A 259 7.74 -11.32 -7.19
CA TYR A 259 8.69 -11.20 -6.08
C TYR A 259 9.50 -12.49 -5.91
N ALA A 260 10.77 -12.37 -5.48
CA ALA A 260 11.65 -13.50 -5.17
C ALA A 260 11.77 -14.52 -6.32
N GLN A 261 11.97 -14.04 -7.55
CA GLN A 261 12.26 -14.91 -8.70
C GLN A 261 13.58 -15.67 -8.47
N ASP A 262 13.73 -16.90 -8.96
CA ASP A 262 14.97 -17.66 -8.76
C ASP A 262 16.16 -17.05 -9.52
N SER A 263 17.00 -16.30 -8.79
CA SER A 263 18.23 -15.70 -9.29
C SER A 263 19.23 -16.73 -9.82
N ASN A 264 19.22 -17.97 -9.31
CA ASN A 264 20.09 -19.05 -9.75
C ASN A 264 19.73 -19.53 -11.16
N ALA A 265 18.45 -19.63 -11.49
CA ALA A 265 17.97 -19.95 -12.84
C ALA A 265 18.34 -18.89 -13.88
N GLY A 266 18.58 -17.64 -13.44
CA GLY A 266 19.06 -16.53 -14.25
C GLY A 266 17.94 -15.62 -14.74
N ILE A 267 17.54 -14.67 -13.89
CA ILE A 267 16.46 -13.70 -14.13
C ILE A 267 16.81 -12.75 -15.28
N PHE A 268 18.04 -12.23 -15.27
CA PHE A 268 18.50 -11.18 -16.17
C PHE A 268 19.57 -11.64 -17.16
N ARG A 269 19.67 -10.91 -18.27
CA ARG A 269 20.73 -11.03 -19.29
C ARG A 269 21.23 -9.65 -19.71
N VAL A 270 22.47 -9.63 -20.21
CA VAL A 270 23.01 -8.50 -20.97
C VAL A 270 22.73 -8.74 -22.46
N GLU A 271 21.94 -7.85 -23.04
CA GLU A 271 21.67 -7.77 -24.47
C GLU A 271 22.57 -6.70 -25.12
N ARG A 272 22.87 -6.84 -26.41
CA ARG A 272 23.57 -5.87 -27.26
C ARG A 272 22.61 -5.39 -28.34
N TYR A 273 22.33 -4.09 -28.35
CA TYR A 273 21.69 -3.36 -29.44
C TYR A 273 22.74 -2.83 -30.41
N ASP A 274 22.60 -3.15 -31.70
CA ASP A 274 23.46 -2.69 -32.78
C ASP A 274 22.91 -1.38 -33.38
N ILE A 275 23.69 -0.31 -33.43
CA ILE A 275 23.18 1.04 -33.76
C ILE A 275 22.91 1.22 -35.27
N ASP A 276 23.73 0.61 -36.13
CA ASP A 276 23.57 0.74 -37.59
C ASP A 276 22.40 -0.11 -38.13
N THR A 277 22.14 -1.26 -37.51
CA THR A 277 21.12 -2.23 -37.99
C THR A 277 19.84 -2.27 -37.16
N GLY A 278 19.90 -1.86 -35.89
CA GLY A 278 18.83 -2.04 -34.91
C GLY A 278 18.67 -3.49 -34.41
N GLU A 279 19.62 -4.39 -34.71
CA GLU A 279 19.58 -5.79 -34.26
C GLU A 279 19.83 -5.89 -32.75
N VAL A 280 19.12 -6.81 -32.08
CA VAL A 280 19.31 -7.14 -30.65
C VAL A 280 19.79 -8.58 -30.52
N THR A 281 20.90 -8.77 -29.81
CA THR A 281 21.53 -10.08 -29.59
C THR A 281 21.96 -10.25 -28.13
N THR A 282 21.81 -11.45 -27.57
CA THR A 282 22.24 -11.72 -26.19
C THR A 282 23.76 -11.85 -26.11
N ALA A 283 24.40 -10.97 -25.32
CA ALA A 283 25.84 -10.97 -25.10
C ALA A 283 26.24 -11.84 -23.89
N ILE A 284 25.48 -11.80 -22.79
CA ILE A 284 25.78 -12.51 -21.54
C ILE A 284 24.49 -13.00 -20.87
N GLY A 285 24.54 -14.15 -20.21
CA GLY A 285 23.44 -14.73 -19.43
C GLY A 285 23.85 -16.07 -18.80
N GLY A 286 22.88 -16.88 -18.37
CA GLY A 286 23.11 -18.19 -17.77
C GLY A 286 22.80 -18.22 -16.26
N TYR A 287 23.37 -19.20 -15.56
CA TYR A 287 23.25 -19.34 -14.10
C TYR A 287 23.61 -18.02 -13.38
N GLY A 288 22.81 -17.64 -12.39
CA GLY A 288 23.03 -16.41 -11.62
C GLY A 288 22.70 -15.10 -12.34
N GLY A 289 22.21 -15.20 -13.58
CA GLY A 289 21.97 -14.06 -14.47
C GLY A 289 23.25 -13.46 -15.06
N ALA A 290 23.09 -12.31 -15.69
CA ALA A 290 24.15 -11.38 -16.02
C ALA A 290 23.58 -9.95 -16.09
N VAL A 291 24.15 -9.04 -15.31
CA VAL A 291 23.69 -7.65 -15.11
C VAL A 291 24.88 -6.71 -14.99
N ARG A 292 24.68 -5.39 -14.87
CA ARG A 292 25.81 -4.48 -14.66
C ARG A 292 26.81 -4.45 -15.82
N PRO A 293 26.41 -4.36 -17.11
CA PRO A 293 27.38 -4.37 -18.21
C PRO A 293 28.32 -3.15 -18.17
N THR A 294 29.62 -3.39 -18.22
CA THR A 294 30.66 -2.35 -18.38
C THR A 294 31.74 -2.83 -19.37
N PRO A 295 31.71 -2.43 -20.66
CA PRO A 295 32.75 -2.76 -21.64
C PRO A 295 34.14 -2.24 -21.26
N SER A 296 35.20 -2.97 -21.62
CA SER A 296 36.59 -2.49 -21.45
C SER A 296 36.90 -1.36 -22.44
N PRO A 297 37.80 -0.40 -22.12
CA PRO A 297 38.08 0.75 -22.99
C PRO A 297 38.61 0.39 -24.39
N ASP A 298 39.16 -0.81 -24.55
CA ASP A 298 39.68 -1.35 -25.82
C ASP A 298 38.67 -2.20 -26.61
N GLY A 299 37.43 -2.34 -26.11
CA GLY A 299 36.32 -3.05 -26.74
C GLY A 299 36.46 -4.58 -26.81
N LYS A 300 37.48 -5.19 -26.19
CA LYS A 300 37.73 -6.65 -26.29
C LYS A 300 37.10 -7.46 -25.16
N SER A 301 36.80 -6.83 -24.03
CA SER A 301 36.20 -7.47 -22.86
C SER A 301 34.98 -6.70 -22.37
N ILE A 302 34.18 -7.33 -21.53
CA ILE A 302 33.06 -6.71 -20.81
C ILE A 302 33.00 -7.27 -19.39
N ALA A 303 32.95 -6.37 -18.41
CA ALA A 303 32.68 -6.70 -17.02
C ALA A 303 31.16 -6.78 -16.78
N PHE A 304 30.75 -7.64 -15.86
CA PHE A 304 29.35 -7.82 -15.48
C PHE A 304 29.25 -8.45 -14.08
N VAL A 305 28.11 -8.25 -13.42
CA VAL A 305 27.77 -8.88 -12.14
C VAL A 305 26.91 -10.13 -12.39
N ARG A 306 27.12 -11.15 -11.57
CA ARG A 306 26.38 -12.43 -11.57
C ARG A 306 26.22 -12.94 -10.14
N ARG A 307 25.07 -13.55 -9.84
CA ARG A 307 24.80 -14.21 -8.55
C ARG A 307 25.38 -15.63 -8.50
N ASP A 308 25.79 -16.09 -7.33
CA ASP A 308 26.03 -17.48 -6.98
C ASP A 308 25.38 -17.72 -5.61
N LYS A 309 24.14 -18.23 -5.62
CA LYS A 309 23.27 -18.38 -4.45
C LYS A 309 22.98 -17.03 -3.75
N ASP A 310 23.59 -16.85 -2.59
CA ASP A 310 23.49 -15.75 -1.62
C ASP A 310 24.65 -14.76 -1.72
N GLN A 311 25.47 -14.84 -2.77
CA GLN A 311 26.62 -13.96 -2.98
C GLN A 311 26.64 -13.43 -4.42
N SER A 312 27.02 -12.17 -4.59
CA SER A 312 27.22 -11.56 -5.91
C SER A 312 28.70 -11.50 -6.26
N GLN A 313 29.02 -11.62 -7.55
CA GLN A 313 30.37 -11.79 -8.05
C GLN A 313 30.61 -10.89 -9.26
N LEU A 314 31.81 -10.30 -9.34
CA LEU A 314 32.29 -9.60 -10.51
C LEU A 314 32.96 -10.58 -11.48
N TRP A 315 32.47 -10.58 -12.72
CA TRP A 315 32.97 -11.42 -13.81
C TRP A 315 33.45 -10.56 -14.98
N VAL A 316 34.43 -11.08 -15.73
CA VAL A 316 34.89 -10.51 -16.99
C VAL A 316 34.74 -11.54 -18.10
N LYS A 317 34.18 -11.10 -19.23
CA LYS A 317 34.04 -11.88 -20.47
C LYS A 317 34.96 -11.33 -21.56
N ASP A 318 35.79 -12.19 -22.13
CA ASP A 318 36.45 -11.92 -23.41
C ASP A 318 35.43 -12.06 -24.54
N ILE A 319 35.19 -10.98 -25.30
CA ILE A 319 34.10 -10.92 -26.28
C ILE A 319 34.39 -11.81 -27.50
N ALA A 320 35.66 -11.92 -27.91
CA ALA A 320 36.04 -12.66 -29.12
C ALA A 320 36.00 -14.20 -28.96
N SER A 321 36.35 -14.73 -27.79
CA SER A 321 36.28 -16.17 -27.48
C SER A 321 35.09 -16.56 -26.60
N GLY A 322 34.28 -15.59 -26.16
CA GLY A 322 33.12 -15.79 -25.29
C GLY A 322 33.46 -16.27 -23.87
N ARG A 323 34.74 -16.19 -23.48
CA ARG A 323 35.26 -16.82 -22.27
C ARG A 323 35.01 -15.94 -21.04
N GLU A 324 34.23 -16.46 -20.11
CA GLU A 324 33.88 -15.80 -18.85
C GLU A 324 34.77 -16.30 -17.70
N ARG A 325 35.12 -15.40 -16.78
CA ARG A 325 35.88 -15.70 -15.55
C ARG A 325 35.48 -14.76 -14.40
N MET A 326 35.31 -15.29 -13.20
CA MET A 326 35.19 -14.49 -11.99
C MET A 326 36.53 -13.79 -11.70
N VAL A 327 36.49 -12.53 -11.27
CA VAL A 327 37.67 -11.73 -10.89
C VAL A 327 37.62 -11.24 -9.44
N TYR A 328 36.43 -11.13 -8.86
CA TYR A 328 36.23 -10.83 -7.45
C TYR A 328 34.89 -11.41 -6.97
N GLY A 329 34.88 -12.09 -5.84
CA GLY A 329 33.75 -12.89 -5.36
C GLY A 329 33.21 -12.46 -4.00
N GLN A 330 33.36 -11.18 -3.66
CA GLN A 330 32.93 -10.58 -2.38
C GLN A 330 32.21 -9.25 -2.65
N LEU A 331 31.30 -9.22 -3.62
CA LEU A 331 30.36 -8.11 -3.78
C LEU A 331 29.21 -8.28 -2.79
N ASP A 332 28.68 -7.16 -2.30
CA ASP A 332 27.39 -7.10 -1.61
C ASP A 332 26.26 -7.65 -2.50
N LEU A 333 25.14 -8.06 -1.90
CA LEU A 333 24.06 -8.71 -2.62
C LEU A 333 23.40 -7.79 -3.66
N ASP A 334 23.30 -8.27 -4.90
CA ASP A 334 22.61 -7.57 -5.99
C ASP A 334 21.07 -7.60 -5.85
N MET A 335 20.41 -6.57 -6.37
CA MET A 335 18.96 -6.39 -6.38
C MET A 335 18.26 -7.10 -7.56
N GLN A 336 18.74 -8.26 -8.03
CA GLN A 336 18.08 -9.00 -9.11
C GLN A 336 16.68 -9.55 -8.74
N GLU A 337 16.33 -9.63 -7.45
CA GLU A 337 15.08 -10.22 -6.96
C GLU A 337 14.04 -9.15 -6.55
N THR A 338 14.27 -7.88 -6.92
CA THR A 338 13.43 -6.72 -6.57
C THR A 338 13.00 -5.94 -7.81
N TRP A 339 12.25 -4.85 -7.60
CA TRP A 339 12.11 -3.80 -8.60
C TRP A 339 13.48 -3.16 -8.86
N ALA A 340 13.85 -2.99 -10.13
CA ALA A 340 15.18 -2.53 -10.54
C ALA A 340 15.13 -1.22 -11.34
N VAL A 341 14.29 -0.29 -10.87
CA VAL A 341 14.05 1.02 -11.48
C VAL A 341 15.35 1.83 -11.61
N TYR A 342 16.22 1.77 -10.60
CA TYR A 342 17.56 2.36 -10.56
C TYR A 342 18.69 1.33 -10.79
N GLY A 343 18.38 0.19 -11.43
CA GLY A 343 19.34 -0.88 -11.70
C GLY A 343 19.37 -1.93 -10.60
N VAL A 344 20.29 -2.90 -10.72
CA VAL A 344 20.42 -4.05 -9.80
C VAL A 344 21.75 -4.10 -9.04
N TYR A 345 22.74 -3.29 -9.44
CA TYR A 345 24.00 -3.09 -8.71
C TYR A 345 24.50 -1.66 -8.99
N PRO A 346 25.31 -1.01 -8.14
CA PRO A 346 25.86 0.32 -8.45
C PRO A 346 26.70 0.38 -9.74
N MET A 347 26.97 1.60 -10.21
CA MET A 347 27.90 1.84 -11.32
C MET A 347 29.34 1.45 -10.98
N MET A 348 30.03 0.90 -11.97
CA MET A 348 31.44 0.50 -11.94
C MET A 348 32.07 0.74 -13.31
N ASP A 349 33.35 1.10 -13.34
CA ASP A 349 34.07 1.50 -14.55
C ASP A 349 35.53 1.01 -14.56
N TRP A 350 36.16 0.97 -15.73
CA TRP A 350 37.53 0.49 -15.92
C TRP A 350 38.56 1.60 -15.74
N THR A 351 39.79 1.25 -15.36
CA THR A 351 40.91 2.15 -15.62
C THR A 351 41.14 2.30 -17.12
N PRO A 352 41.53 3.49 -17.64
CA PRO A 352 41.70 3.72 -19.09
C PRO A 352 42.73 2.82 -19.81
N ASP A 353 43.58 2.09 -19.07
CA ASP A 353 44.51 1.09 -19.59
C ASP A 353 43.92 -0.34 -19.66
N GLY A 354 42.69 -0.55 -19.17
CA GLY A 354 42.02 -1.84 -19.07
C GLY A 354 42.57 -2.78 -17.98
N SER A 355 43.52 -2.35 -17.13
CA SER A 355 44.19 -3.22 -16.15
C SER A 355 43.41 -3.47 -14.87
N SER A 356 42.44 -2.60 -14.54
CA SER A 356 41.60 -2.70 -13.35
C SER A 356 40.16 -2.30 -13.64
N ILE A 357 39.25 -2.75 -12.78
CA ILE A 357 37.87 -2.26 -12.64
C ILE A 357 37.78 -1.58 -11.27
N VAL A 358 37.06 -0.46 -11.19
CA VAL A 358 36.74 0.23 -9.94
C VAL A 358 35.24 0.06 -9.68
N ALA A 359 34.91 -0.55 -8.55
CA ALA A 359 33.54 -0.90 -8.17
C ALA A 359 33.31 -0.72 -6.67
N TRP A 360 32.06 -0.58 -6.25
CA TRP A 360 31.67 -0.72 -4.84
C TRP A 360 31.66 -2.19 -4.40
N ALA A 361 32.19 -2.46 -3.20
CA ALA A 361 32.06 -3.73 -2.49
C ALA A 361 32.48 -3.62 -1.01
N GLY A 362 31.81 -4.32 -0.10
CA GLY A 362 32.11 -4.33 1.33
C GLY A 362 31.98 -2.97 2.00
N GLY A 363 31.09 -2.12 1.47
CA GLY A 363 30.97 -0.71 1.86
C GLY A 363 32.09 0.20 1.33
N LYS A 364 33.09 -0.34 0.61
CA LYS A 364 34.28 0.37 0.14
C LYS A 364 34.26 0.59 -1.38
N ILE A 365 35.11 1.51 -1.85
CA ILE A 365 35.46 1.62 -3.27
C ILE A 365 36.69 0.72 -3.50
N MET A 366 36.55 -0.29 -4.36
CA MET A 366 37.55 -1.32 -4.59
C MET A 366 38.14 -1.22 -6.00
N ARG A 367 39.46 -1.21 -6.10
CA ARG A 367 40.22 -1.45 -7.32
C ARG A 367 40.46 -2.95 -7.45
N ILE A 368 39.83 -3.58 -8.44
CA ILE A 368 39.94 -5.01 -8.72
C ILE A 368 40.78 -5.18 -9.98
N ALA A 369 41.87 -5.96 -9.92
CA ALA A 369 42.70 -6.23 -11.09
C ALA A 369 41.86 -7.00 -12.13
N SER A 370 41.83 -6.51 -13.37
CA SER A 370 40.89 -7.03 -14.38
C SER A 370 41.22 -8.46 -14.83
N ASP A 371 42.41 -8.97 -14.52
CA ASP A 371 42.82 -10.37 -14.73
C ASP A 371 42.43 -11.31 -13.57
N GLY A 372 42.02 -10.78 -12.42
CA GLY A 372 41.72 -11.52 -11.19
C GLY A 372 42.95 -11.76 -10.28
N SER A 373 44.07 -11.08 -10.50
CA SER A 373 45.31 -11.24 -9.71
C SER A 373 45.24 -10.66 -8.29
N GLY A 374 44.27 -9.80 -7.99
CA GLY A 374 44.04 -9.24 -6.65
C GLY A 374 43.06 -8.06 -6.65
N ALA A 375 42.79 -7.53 -5.46
CA ALA A 375 42.01 -6.30 -5.26
C ALA A 375 42.60 -5.45 -4.13
N SER A 376 42.34 -4.14 -4.15
CA SER A 376 42.75 -3.19 -3.11
C SER A 376 41.73 -2.06 -2.94
N GLU A 377 41.58 -1.60 -1.70
CA GLU A 377 40.74 -0.44 -1.38
C GLU A 377 41.31 0.85 -2.00
N ILE A 378 40.42 1.71 -2.52
CA ILE A 378 40.67 3.12 -2.78
C ILE A 378 40.04 3.91 -1.62
N PRO A 379 40.81 4.27 -0.58
CA PRO A 379 40.25 4.78 0.67
C PRO A 379 39.63 6.17 0.48
N PHE A 380 38.40 6.34 0.93
CA PHE A 380 37.72 7.65 1.01
C PHE A 380 37.37 7.99 2.46
N ARG A 381 37.05 9.25 2.73
CA ARG A 381 36.50 9.66 4.03
C ARG A 381 35.57 10.86 3.90
N ILE A 382 34.33 10.69 4.34
CA ILE A 382 33.28 11.71 4.44
C ILE A 382 33.31 12.34 5.85
N ASP A 383 33.14 13.66 5.94
CA ASP A 383 32.93 14.43 7.18
C ASP A 383 32.04 15.65 6.83
N ASP A 384 30.88 15.34 6.23
CA ASP A 384 29.92 16.30 5.64
C ASP A 384 28.54 16.19 6.35
N THR A 385 27.48 16.71 5.73
CA THR A 385 26.10 16.61 6.20
C THR A 385 25.13 16.09 5.13
N ARG A 386 23.92 15.70 5.54
CA ARG A 386 22.76 15.51 4.66
C ARG A 386 21.57 16.33 5.15
N THR A 387 20.84 16.91 4.22
CA THR A 387 19.58 17.60 4.52
C THR A 387 18.47 16.57 4.72
N VAL A 388 17.78 16.60 5.86
CA VAL A 388 16.55 15.83 6.10
C VAL A 388 15.46 16.75 6.66
N ALA A 389 14.20 16.47 6.36
CA ALA A 389 13.06 17.11 7.00
C ALA A 389 12.65 16.36 8.28
N SER A 390 12.00 17.07 9.21
CA SER A 390 11.38 16.44 10.39
C SER A 390 10.07 15.72 10.10
N ALA A 391 9.72 14.75 10.97
CA ALA A 391 8.55 13.88 10.90
C ALA A 391 7.56 14.07 12.08
N PRO A 392 6.25 13.75 11.91
CA PRO A 392 4.92 14.70 12.94
C PRO A 392 4.59 14.35 14.40
N HIS A 393 5.16 13.29 14.95
CA HIS A 393 4.56 12.38 15.97
C HIS A 393 3.37 12.93 16.78
N PRO A 394 2.13 12.91 16.22
CA PRO A 394 0.94 13.40 16.91
C PRO A 394 0.51 12.39 17.96
N VAL A 395 0.23 12.86 19.17
CA VAL A 395 -0.32 12.00 20.23
C VAL A 395 -1.75 11.60 19.87
N ILE A 396 -1.99 10.30 19.76
CA ILE A 396 -3.27 9.72 19.37
C ILE A 396 -4.08 9.35 20.62
N ASP A 397 -5.36 9.74 20.65
CA ASP A 397 -6.27 9.39 21.74
C ASP A 397 -6.87 7.99 21.52
N VAL A 398 -6.30 7.00 22.23
CA VAL A 398 -6.60 5.58 22.00
C VAL A 398 -7.97 5.17 22.55
N ALA A 399 -8.38 5.71 23.69
CA ALA A 399 -9.59 5.29 24.42
C ALA A 399 -10.36 6.44 25.10
N PRO A 400 -10.85 7.43 24.32
CA PRO A 400 -11.75 8.47 24.81
C PRO A 400 -13.07 7.87 25.32
N ASP A 401 -13.68 8.50 26.32
CA ASP A 401 -14.97 8.06 26.89
C ASP A 401 -16.14 8.18 25.89
N SER A 402 -16.00 9.05 24.90
CA SER A 402 -16.92 9.17 23.77
C SER A 402 -16.18 9.57 22.51
N PHE A 403 -16.57 9.03 21.37
CA PHE A 403 -16.05 9.36 20.05
C PHE A 403 -17.16 9.91 19.16
N THR A 404 -16.78 10.52 18.03
CA THR A 404 -17.72 10.95 16.99
C THR A 404 -17.70 9.94 15.86
N ALA A 405 -18.84 9.31 15.59
CA ALA A 405 -19.06 8.54 14.38
C ALA A 405 -18.96 9.47 13.16
N LYS A 406 -17.96 9.22 12.30
CA LYS A 406 -17.57 9.94 11.10
C LYS A 406 -17.99 9.23 9.81
N ILE A 407 -18.35 7.93 9.87
CA ILE A 407 -18.84 7.14 8.73
C ILE A 407 -20.35 6.85 8.85
N PRO A 408 -21.22 7.84 8.55
CA PRO A 408 -22.63 7.61 8.28
C PRO A 408 -22.80 7.13 6.83
N ARG A 409 -23.29 5.90 6.64
CA ARG A 409 -23.29 5.24 5.33
C ARG A 409 -24.62 5.35 4.60
N PHE A 410 -24.57 5.21 3.28
CA PHE A 410 -25.76 5.14 2.41
C PHE A 410 -26.71 6.34 2.53
N ALA A 411 -26.18 7.55 2.73
CA ALA A 411 -26.99 8.73 3.00
C ALA A 411 -27.92 9.08 1.81
N SER A 412 -29.23 8.92 2.00
CA SER A 412 -30.25 9.06 0.95
C SER A 412 -31.28 10.14 1.30
N VAL A 413 -31.42 11.15 0.43
CA VAL A 413 -32.31 12.31 0.65
C VAL A 413 -33.73 12.06 0.14
N SER A 414 -34.73 12.43 0.94
CA SER A 414 -36.16 12.33 0.65
C SER A 414 -36.55 13.05 -0.64
N PRO A 415 -37.65 12.66 -1.33
CA PRO A 415 -38.06 13.27 -2.60
C PRO A 415 -38.33 14.77 -2.51
N ASP A 416 -38.71 15.29 -1.34
CA ASP A 416 -38.95 16.71 -1.07
C ASP A 416 -37.67 17.49 -0.66
N GLY A 417 -36.53 16.82 -0.55
CA GLY A 417 -35.23 17.42 -0.20
C GLY A 417 -35.07 17.78 1.29
N ARG A 418 -36.03 17.46 2.15
CA ARG A 418 -36.06 17.95 3.56
C ARG A 418 -35.49 16.99 4.59
N THR A 419 -35.45 15.69 4.32
CA THR A 419 -34.98 14.66 5.27
C THR A 419 -33.92 13.80 4.62
N VAL A 420 -32.88 13.40 5.36
CA VAL A 420 -31.94 12.35 4.97
C VAL A 420 -32.14 11.13 5.87
N VAL A 421 -32.10 9.94 5.28
CA VAL A 421 -31.91 8.66 5.99
C VAL A 421 -30.48 8.19 5.78
N PHE A 422 -29.84 7.60 6.79
CA PHE A 422 -28.49 7.05 6.71
C PHE A 422 -28.28 5.94 7.74
N GLU A 423 -27.31 5.07 7.52
CA GLU A 423 -26.84 4.08 8.49
C GLU A 423 -25.74 4.66 9.38
N SER A 424 -25.69 4.27 10.65
CA SER A 424 -24.57 4.54 11.55
C SER A 424 -24.55 3.48 12.65
N LEU A 425 -23.40 2.83 12.85
CA LEU A 425 -23.24 1.69 13.77
C LEU A 425 -24.28 0.58 13.54
N GLY A 426 -24.47 0.18 12.28
CA GLY A 426 -25.39 -0.90 11.89
C GLY A 426 -26.87 -0.53 11.88
N LYS A 427 -27.28 0.67 12.28
CA LYS A 427 -28.71 1.04 12.46
C LYS A 427 -29.10 2.30 11.67
N LEU A 428 -30.37 2.39 11.26
CA LEU A 428 -30.88 3.52 10.48
C LEU A 428 -31.29 4.74 11.33
N TYR A 429 -30.86 5.92 10.90
CA TYR A 429 -31.19 7.23 11.47
C TYR A 429 -31.78 8.17 10.42
N THR A 430 -32.55 9.15 10.86
CA THR A 430 -33.05 10.26 10.04
C THR A 430 -32.69 11.62 10.63
N LYS A 431 -32.47 12.61 9.77
CA LYS A 431 -32.19 14.00 10.17
C LYS A 431 -32.81 15.00 9.17
N PRO A 432 -33.37 16.14 9.64
CA PRO A 432 -33.74 17.26 8.76
C PRO A 432 -32.50 17.87 8.08
N VAL A 433 -32.53 18.01 6.75
CA VAL A 433 -31.36 18.48 6.00
C VAL A 433 -31.23 20.01 6.11
N GLY A 434 -30.02 20.48 6.42
CA GLY A 434 -29.74 21.90 6.68
C GLY A 434 -30.15 22.40 8.07
N GLY A 435 -30.42 21.50 9.03
CA GLY A 435 -30.74 21.86 10.42
C GLY A 435 -29.85 21.15 11.45
N ASP A 436 -29.64 21.79 12.60
CA ASP A 436 -28.74 21.32 13.66
C ASP A 436 -29.32 20.19 14.53
N ALA A 437 -30.54 19.76 14.26
CA ALA A 437 -31.20 18.70 15.01
C ALA A 437 -30.38 17.40 15.05
N ALA A 438 -30.27 16.79 16.23
CA ALA A 438 -29.61 15.51 16.40
C ALA A 438 -30.30 14.40 15.58
N PRO A 439 -29.55 13.47 14.94
CA PRO A 439 -30.12 12.33 14.24
C PRO A 439 -31.03 11.49 15.14
N ARG A 440 -32.18 11.08 14.62
CA ARG A 440 -33.17 10.26 15.33
C ARG A 440 -33.17 8.85 14.75
N ARG A 441 -33.12 7.83 15.61
CA ARG A 441 -33.29 6.42 15.20
C ARG A 441 -34.62 6.30 14.44
N LEU A 442 -34.58 5.66 13.27
CA LEU A 442 -35.75 5.49 12.41
C LEU A 442 -36.56 4.23 12.78
N THR A 443 -35.86 3.12 12.95
CA THR A 443 -36.42 1.78 13.19
C THR A 443 -36.57 1.52 14.69
N SER A 444 -37.64 0.83 15.08
CA SER A 444 -37.92 0.50 16.50
C SER A 444 -37.50 -0.92 16.90
N SER A 445 -36.62 -1.58 16.14
CA SER A 445 -36.09 -2.90 16.53
C SER A 445 -34.83 -2.77 17.38
N ASP A 446 -34.87 -3.34 18.57
CA ASP A 446 -33.75 -3.44 19.51
C ASP A 446 -32.96 -4.76 19.34
N ASP A 447 -33.22 -5.51 18.26
CA ASP A 447 -32.39 -6.66 17.87
C ASP A 447 -30.95 -6.25 17.49
N ALA A 448 -30.05 -7.22 17.41
CA ALA A 448 -28.66 -7.01 17.01
C ALA A 448 -28.45 -6.86 15.49
N SER A 449 -29.51 -6.85 14.66
CA SER A 449 -29.39 -6.87 13.20
C SER A 449 -28.77 -5.61 12.61
N LEU A 450 -28.14 -5.73 11.45
CA LEU A 450 -27.67 -4.60 10.66
C LEU A 450 -28.77 -4.14 9.69
N GLU A 451 -28.87 -2.84 9.46
CA GLU A 451 -29.92 -2.19 8.65
C GLU A 451 -29.26 -1.34 7.56
N LEU A 452 -29.17 -1.89 6.35
CA LEU A 452 -28.22 -1.47 5.30
C LEU A 452 -28.90 -1.06 3.99
N TRP A 453 -28.23 -0.21 3.20
CA TRP A 453 -28.70 0.32 1.89
C TRP A 453 -30.16 0.83 1.87
N PRO A 454 -30.54 1.83 2.70
CA PRO A 454 -31.85 2.47 2.66
C PRO A 454 -32.11 3.25 1.36
N THR A 455 -33.32 3.10 0.81
CA THR A 455 -33.82 3.86 -0.36
C THR A 455 -35.25 4.36 -0.14
N TRP A 456 -35.57 5.54 -0.70
CA TRP A 456 -36.91 6.13 -0.71
C TRP A 456 -37.73 5.71 -1.93
N SER A 457 -39.03 5.45 -1.75
CA SER A 457 -39.98 5.41 -2.87
C SER A 457 -40.15 6.80 -3.50
N ARG A 458 -40.54 6.88 -4.79
CA ARG A 458 -40.63 8.17 -5.51
C ARG A 458 -41.60 9.18 -4.88
N ASP A 459 -42.65 8.70 -4.25
CA ASP A 459 -43.64 9.47 -3.50
C ASP A 459 -43.22 9.83 -2.06
N GLY A 460 -42.14 9.21 -1.55
CA GLY A 460 -41.64 9.42 -0.19
C GLY A 460 -42.51 8.81 0.91
N SER A 461 -43.48 7.94 0.55
CA SER A 461 -44.35 7.28 1.54
C SER A 461 -43.65 6.13 2.27
N ARG A 462 -42.69 5.47 1.61
CA ARG A 462 -42.01 4.26 2.08
C ARG A 462 -40.50 4.35 1.93
N LEU A 463 -39.83 3.52 2.72
CA LEU A 463 -38.43 3.15 2.54
C LEU A 463 -38.32 1.64 2.29
N ALA A 464 -37.27 1.23 1.58
CA ALA A 464 -36.79 -0.15 1.54
C ALA A 464 -35.34 -0.20 2.03
N PHE A 465 -34.95 -1.28 2.70
CA PHE A 465 -33.57 -1.53 3.15
C PHE A 465 -33.33 -3.04 3.30
N VAL A 466 -32.09 -3.45 3.53
CA VAL A 466 -31.76 -4.84 3.88
C VAL A 466 -31.59 -4.92 5.40
N ARG A 467 -32.33 -5.83 6.05
CA ARG A 467 -31.99 -6.29 7.40
C ARG A 467 -31.10 -7.53 7.31
N TRP A 468 -30.01 -7.55 8.05
CA TRP A 468 -29.01 -8.62 8.04
C TRP A 468 -28.69 -9.14 9.44
N THR A 469 -28.51 -10.45 9.57
CA THR A 469 -27.77 -11.09 10.68
C THR A 469 -26.89 -12.20 10.10
N ASP A 470 -25.72 -12.46 10.70
CA ASP A 470 -24.75 -13.40 10.12
C ASP A 470 -25.32 -14.82 10.02
N ALA A 471 -26.17 -15.22 10.98
CA ALA A 471 -26.85 -16.52 10.99
C ALA A 471 -28.19 -16.55 10.22
N GLY A 472 -28.86 -15.40 10.02
CA GLY A 472 -30.15 -15.31 9.33
C GLY A 472 -30.07 -14.86 7.87
N LEU A 473 -28.88 -14.40 7.45
CA LEU A 473 -28.59 -13.67 6.22
C LEU A 473 -29.47 -12.42 6.02
N GLY A 474 -29.43 -11.85 4.82
CA GLY A 474 -30.23 -10.69 4.44
C GLY A 474 -31.71 -11.01 4.26
N ARG A 475 -32.55 -10.00 4.50
CA ARG A 475 -33.92 -9.86 3.97
C ARG A 475 -34.14 -8.43 3.51
N ILE A 476 -34.79 -8.26 2.37
CA ILE A 476 -35.28 -6.95 1.94
C ILE A 476 -36.56 -6.67 2.73
N VAL A 477 -36.59 -5.54 3.42
CA VAL A 477 -37.70 -5.08 4.25
C VAL A 477 -38.15 -3.69 3.81
N THR A 478 -39.43 -3.39 4.01
CA THR A 478 -40.04 -2.10 3.74
C THR A 478 -40.74 -1.55 4.96
N ILE A 479 -40.73 -0.23 5.13
CA ILE A 479 -41.36 0.53 6.22
C ILE A 479 -42.04 1.78 5.67
N ASP A 480 -42.92 2.39 6.45
CA ASP A 480 -43.40 3.75 6.19
C ASP A 480 -42.31 4.80 6.48
N SER A 481 -42.48 6.02 5.96
CA SER A 481 -41.54 7.14 6.11
C SER A 481 -41.32 7.64 7.54
N ARG A 482 -41.95 7.01 8.54
CA ARG A 482 -41.78 7.28 9.97
C ARG A 482 -41.41 6.01 10.76
N GLY A 483 -40.92 4.95 10.11
CA GLY A 483 -40.40 3.74 10.76
C GLY A 483 -41.43 2.69 11.19
N ARG A 484 -42.68 2.76 10.70
CA ARG A 484 -43.75 1.80 11.04
C ARG A 484 -44.08 0.83 9.90
N ASP A 485 -45.04 -0.06 10.17
CA ASP A 485 -45.71 -0.94 9.21
C ASP A 485 -44.74 -1.87 8.45
N GLU A 486 -43.71 -2.33 9.16
CA GLU A 486 -42.59 -3.12 8.61
C GLU A 486 -43.05 -4.44 7.96
N ARG A 487 -42.54 -4.71 6.76
CA ARG A 487 -42.86 -5.92 5.97
C ARG A 487 -41.62 -6.46 5.25
N ALA A 488 -41.35 -7.74 5.42
CA ALA A 488 -40.37 -8.47 4.60
C ALA A 488 -40.92 -8.69 3.18
N VAL A 489 -40.09 -8.39 2.18
CA VAL A 489 -40.38 -8.52 0.75
C VAL A 489 -39.84 -9.85 0.22
N THR A 490 -38.57 -10.17 0.54
CA THR A 490 -38.00 -11.50 0.28
C THR A 490 -38.36 -12.45 1.42
N ARG A 491 -38.71 -13.70 1.08
CA ARG A 491 -38.99 -14.77 2.05
C ARG A 491 -37.74 -15.58 2.35
N GLU A 492 -37.03 -15.97 1.30
CA GLU A 492 -35.78 -16.70 1.36
C GLU A 492 -34.63 -15.83 1.90
N PRO A 493 -33.59 -16.44 2.50
CA PRO A 493 -32.35 -15.76 2.82
C PRO A 493 -31.51 -15.47 1.57
N GLY A 494 -30.61 -14.51 1.68
CA GLY A 494 -29.59 -14.26 0.67
C GLY A 494 -28.68 -13.08 1.00
N HIS A 495 -27.60 -12.96 0.25
CA HIS A 495 -26.64 -11.86 0.33
C HIS A 495 -27.18 -10.71 -0.53
N TYR A 496 -28.27 -10.11 -0.04
CA TYR A 496 -28.99 -9.04 -0.75
C TYR A 496 -28.34 -7.67 -0.48
N ALA A 497 -28.23 -6.84 -1.51
CA ALA A 497 -27.71 -5.47 -1.41
C ALA A 497 -28.46 -4.52 -2.36
N VAL A 498 -28.26 -3.20 -2.14
CA VAL A 498 -28.71 -2.10 -3.02
C VAL A 498 -30.17 -2.24 -3.53
N PRO A 499 -31.18 -2.33 -2.65
CA PRO A 499 -32.58 -2.33 -3.09
C PRO A 499 -32.97 -0.97 -3.66
N GLN A 500 -33.74 -0.93 -4.75
CA GLN A 500 -34.33 0.28 -5.34
C GLN A 500 -35.79 0.05 -5.74
N PHE A 501 -36.67 1.04 -5.47
CA PHE A 501 -38.05 1.01 -5.95
C PHE A 501 -38.15 1.38 -7.44
N SER A 502 -39.08 0.74 -8.15
CA SER A 502 -39.57 1.23 -9.44
C SER A 502 -40.24 2.61 -9.32
N PRO A 503 -40.38 3.39 -10.41
CA PRO A 503 -40.94 4.74 -10.35
C PRO A 503 -42.38 4.83 -9.80
N ASP A 504 -43.17 3.76 -9.94
CA ASP A 504 -44.53 3.60 -9.40
C ASP A 504 -44.55 2.96 -7.99
N GLY A 505 -43.40 2.49 -7.49
CA GLY A 505 -43.27 1.80 -6.20
C GLY A 505 -43.95 0.43 -6.11
N SER A 506 -44.31 -0.21 -7.23
CA SER A 506 -44.92 -1.54 -7.28
C SER A 506 -43.90 -2.70 -7.23
N THR A 507 -42.65 -2.41 -7.61
CA THR A 507 -41.55 -3.37 -7.77
C THR A 507 -40.32 -2.87 -7.03
N ILE A 508 -39.50 -3.79 -6.52
CA ILE A 508 -38.17 -3.54 -5.98
C ILE A 508 -37.17 -4.35 -6.80
N VAL A 509 -36.11 -3.70 -7.26
CA VAL A 509 -34.91 -4.35 -7.81
C VAL A 509 -33.80 -4.36 -6.77
N PHE A 510 -32.89 -5.32 -6.84
CA PHE A 510 -31.80 -5.49 -5.87
C PHE A 510 -30.68 -6.36 -6.42
N GLU A 511 -29.50 -6.32 -5.79
CA GLU A 511 -28.41 -7.26 -6.06
C GLU A 511 -28.52 -8.50 -5.18
N LYS A 512 -28.20 -9.66 -5.75
CA LYS A 512 -27.84 -10.86 -5.02
C LYS A 512 -26.36 -11.17 -5.26
N ARG A 513 -25.59 -11.24 -4.18
CA ARG A 513 -24.15 -11.52 -4.13
C ARG A 513 -23.88 -12.90 -3.51
N SER A 514 -22.61 -13.19 -3.24
CA SER A 514 -22.10 -14.38 -2.57
C SER A 514 -21.49 -14.08 -1.19
N GLY A 515 -21.08 -15.16 -0.50
CA GLY A 515 -20.16 -15.17 0.63
C GLY A 515 -19.18 -16.35 0.50
N GLY A 516 -18.58 -16.77 1.61
CA GLY A 516 -17.61 -17.87 1.66
C GLY A 516 -16.26 -17.54 2.31
N TYR A 517 -16.03 -16.28 2.68
CA TYR A 517 -14.84 -15.82 3.41
C TYR A 517 -15.20 -15.34 4.82
N LEU A 518 -15.64 -14.09 5.02
CA LEU A 518 -16.11 -13.61 6.33
C LEU A 518 -17.49 -14.16 6.70
N THR A 519 -18.38 -14.30 5.71
CA THR A 519 -19.76 -14.78 5.84
C THR A 519 -19.93 -16.16 5.20
N THR A 520 -21.02 -16.88 5.52
CA THR A 520 -21.30 -18.21 4.95
C THR A 520 -21.31 -18.19 3.41
N PRO A 521 -20.91 -19.29 2.72
CA PRO A 521 -21.19 -19.48 1.31
C PRO A 521 -22.67 -19.83 1.03
N ASP A 522 -23.50 -20.11 2.04
CA ASP A 522 -24.91 -20.48 1.85
C ASP A 522 -25.69 -19.39 1.09
N PHE A 523 -26.65 -19.83 0.27
CA PHE A 523 -27.47 -18.96 -0.59
C PHE A 523 -26.71 -18.11 -1.62
N SER A 524 -25.38 -18.23 -1.76
CA SER A 524 -24.58 -17.52 -2.79
C SER A 524 -24.95 -17.85 -4.23
N GLU A 525 -25.54 -19.03 -4.47
CA GLU A 525 -25.86 -19.54 -5.80
C GLU A 525 -26.72 -18.59 -6.64
N ASN A 526 -26.34 -18.37 -7.90
CA ASN A 526 -26.96 -17.43 -8.84
C ASN A 526 -26.88 -15.96 -8.39
N GLU A 527 -25.66 -15.40 -8.42
CA GLU A 527 -25.46 -13.96 -8.35
C GLU A 527 -26.10 -13.21 -9.54
N GLY A 528 -26.35 -11.91 -9.32
CA GLY A 528 -26.87 -10.98 -10.32
C GLY A 528 -27.88 -9.97 -9.77
N VAL A 529 -28.49 -9.20 -10.66
CA VAL A 529 -29.58 -8.27 -10.34
C VAL A 529 -30.93 -8.96 -10.49
N TYR A 530 -31.78 -8.78 -9.49
CA TYR A 530 -33.10 -9.39 -9.36
C TYR A 530 -34.21 -8.33 -9.25
N ALA A 531 -35.43 -8.70 -9.62
CA ALA A 531 -36.66 -7.93 -9.44
C ALA A 531 -37.71 -8.73 -8.65
N VAL A 532 -38.46 -8.08 -7.77
CA VAL A 532 -39.56 -8.67 -6.99
C VAL A 532 -40.67 -7.63 -6.78
N SER A 533 -41.93 -8.07 -6.65
CA SER A 533 -43.01 -7.14 -6.27
C SER A 533 -42.78 -6.55 -4.88
N ALA A 534 -43.08 -5.27 -4.70
CA ALA A 534 -42.93 -4.57 -3.43
C ALA A 534 -43.92 -5.04 -2.34
N SER A 535 -44.93 -5.85 -2.67
CA SER A 535 -45.77 -6.58 -1.72
C SER A 535 -45.22 -7.98 -1.35
N GLY A 536 -44.04 -8.33 -1.85
CA GLY A 536 -43.38 -9.63 -1.71
C GLY A 536 -43.79 -10.63 -2.80
N GLY A 537 -42.93 -11.61 -3.02
CA GLY A 537 -43.11 -12.64 -4.06
C GLY A 537 -41.88 -13.53 -4.21
N LEU A 538 -41.84 -14.31 -5.29
CA LEU A 538 -40.61 -14.97 -5.74
C LEU A 538 -39.79 -13.96 -6.56
N PRO A 539 -38.52 -13.68 -6.21
CA PRO A 539 -37.66 -12.83 -7.03
C PRO A 539 -37.33 -13.47 -8.38
N ARG A 540 -37.20 -12.64 -9.40
CA ARG A 540 -36.83 -13.03 -10.77
C ARG A 540 -35.50 -12.40 -11.15
N LEU A 541 -34.59 -13.20 -11.70
CA LEU A 541 -33.32 -12.72 -12.24
C LEU A 541 -33.59 -11.79 -13.44
N VAL A 542 -32.90 -10.65 -13.48
CA VAL A 542 -32.89 -9.70 -14.60
C VAL A 542 -31.61 -9.87 -15.40
N THR A 543 -30.44 -9.84 -14.76
CA THR A 543 -29.14 -10.09 -15.41
C THR A 543 -28.13 -10.66 -14.43
N ARG A 544 -27.13 -11.39 -14.93
CA ARG A 544 -25.91 -11.76 -14.19
C ARG A 544 -24.76 -10.77 -14.42
N ASP A 545 -24.78 -10.09 -15.56
CA ASP A 545 -23.85 -9.00 -15.92
C ASP A 545 -24.48 -7.68 -15.48
N GLY A 546 -24.19 -7.25 -14.24
CA GLY A 546 -24.66 -5.99 -13.67
C GLY A 546 -24.58 -5.89 -12.15
N SER A 547 -24.22 -4.71 -11.62
CA SER A 547 -24.40 -4.29 -10.21
C SER A 547 -25.13 -2.94 -10.12
N ASP A 548 -25.34 -2.41 -8.92
CA ASP A 548 -25.87 -1.07 -8.65
C ASP A 548 -27.14 -0.71 -9.44
N PRO A 549 -28.19 -1.54 -9.34
CA PRO A 549 -29.42 -1.40 -10.11
C PRO A 549 -30.16 -0.10 -9.76
N GLN A 550 -30.54 0.69 -10.75
CA GLN A 550 -31.16 2.01 -10.58
C GLN A 550 -32.14 2.36 -11.70
N PHE A 551 -33.25 3.02 -11.36
CA PHE A 551 -34.29 3.42 -12.32
C PHE A 551 -34.15 4.88 -12.77
N GLY A 552 -34.30 5.13 -14.07
CA GLY A 552 -34.46 6.48 -14.64
C GLY A 552 -35.87 7.04 -14.45
N ALA A 553 -36.40 7.77 -15.43
CA ALA A 553 -37.79 8.23 -15.43
C ALA A 553 -38.79 7.07 -15.63
N ASP A 554 -38.56 6.26 -16.68
CA ASP A 554 -39.46 5.17 -17.06
C ASP A 554 -39.15 3.88 -16.31
N GLY A 555 -40.18 3.26 -15.73
CA GLY A 555 -40.05 1.96 -15.02
C GLY A 555 -39.71 0.77 -15.92
N ASN A 556 -39.74 0.96 -17.24
CA ASN A 556 -39.52 -0.09 -18.24
C ASN A 556 -38.03 -0.39 -18.48
N ARG A 557 -37.11 0.40 -17.92
CA ARG A 557 -35.67 0.25 -18.16
C ARG A 557 -34.84 0.38 -16.88
N LEU A 558 -34.00 -0.62 -16.63
CA LEU A 558 -33.12 -0.70 -15.48
C LEU A 558 -31.69 -0.36 -15.90
N PHE A 559 -31.07 0.60 -15.23
CA PHE A 559 -29.67 0.95 -15.40
C PHE A 559 -28.82 0.25 -14.35
N MET A 560 -27.61 -0.16 -14.70
CA MET A 560 -26.70 -0.95 -13.86
C MET A 560 -25.25 -0.60 -14.20
N LEU A 561 -24.32 -0.91 -13.30
CA LEU A 561 -22.88 -0.86 -13.57
C LEU A 561 -22.39 -2.21 -14.10
N ALA A 562 -21.41 -2.19 -15.00
CA ALA A 562 -20.66 -3.37 -15.44
C ALA A 562 -19.22 -2.96 -15.79
N ARG A 563 -18.29 -3.92 -15.98
CA ARG A 563 -16.95 -3.62 -16.51
C ARG A 563 -16.72 -4.31 -17.86
N SER A 564 -16.06 -3.63 -18.77
CA SER A 564 -15.67 -4.20 -20.08
C SER A 564 -14.44 -3.48 -20.63
N GLY A 565 -13.45 -4.23 -21.12
CA GLY A 565 -12.19 -3.67 -21.63
C GLY A 565 -11.46 -2.78 -20.61
N GLY A 566 -11.44 -3.18 -19.33
CA GLY A 566 -10.86 -2.42 -18.20
C GLY A 566 -11.73 -1.26 -17.67
N LYS A 567 -12.59 -0.68 -18.52
CA LYS A 567 -13.45 0.46 -18.18
C LYS A 567 -14.64 0.04 -17.31
N LEU A 568 -15.08 0.95 -16.44
CA LEU A 568 -16.43 0.89 -15.88
C LEU A 568 -17.43 1.41 -16.93
N GLN A 569 -18.57 0.74 -17.06
CA GLN A 569 -19.65 1.07 -17.97
C GLN A 569 -20.96 1.28 -17.21
N LEU A 570 -21.67 2.37 -17.52
CA LEU A 570 -23.10 2.49 -17.23
C LEU A 570 -23.88 1.76 -18.33
N ILE A 571 -24.46 0.63 -17.98
CA ILE A 571 -25.28 -0.19 -18.87
C ILE A 571 -26.76 -0.08 -18.53
N SER A 572 -27.62 -0.67 -19.36
CA SER A 572 -29.04 -0.87 -19.03
C SER A 572 -29.67 -1.98 -19.86
N SER A 573 -30.72 -2.60 -19.31
CA SER A 573 -31.62 -3.54 -19.98
C SER A 573 -33.08 -3.14 -19.74
N ASP A 574 -34.03 -3.83 -20.36
CA ASP A 574 -35.38 -3.92 -19.78
C ASP A 574 -35.39 -4.85 -18.54
N LEU A 575 -36.57 -5.04 -17.94
CA LEU A 575 -36.73 -5.89 -16.74
C LEU A 575 -36.65 -7.41 -17.04
N ASP A 576 -36.50 -7.82 -18.30
CA ASP A 576 -36.27 -9.21 -18.70
C ASP A 576 -34.78 -9.52 -18.98
N GLY A 577 -33.91 -8.51 -18.83
CA GLY A 577 -32.48 -8.60 -19.13
C GLY A 577 -32.14 -8.23 -20.57
N GLU A 578 -33.15 -7.98 -21.39
CA GLU A 578 -33.03 -7.85 -22.83
C GLU A 578 -32.77 -6.40 -23.28
N ALA A 579 -32.55 -6.25 -24.59
CA ALA A 579 -32.29 -4.98 -25.26
C ALA A 579 -31.16 -4.15 -24.59
N ARG A 580 -30.06 -4.82 -24.18
CA ARG A 580 -28.88 -4.23 -23.52
C ARG A 580 -28.33 -3.02 -24.28
N ARG A 581 -28.00 -1.93 -23.56
CA ARG A 581 -27.31 -0.74 -24.08
C ARG A 581 -26.18 -0.32 -23.14
N VAL A 582 -25.14 0.30 -23.70
CA VAL A 582 -24.12 1.04 -22.95
C VAL A 582 -24.37 2.54 -23.16
N HIS A 583 -24.42 3.31 -22.07
CA HIS A 583 -24.72 4.75 -22.11
C HIS A 583 -23.49 5.62 -21.85
N ALA A 584 -22.64 5.19 -20.93
CA ALA A 584 -21.40 5.88 -20.60
C ALA A 584 -20.32 4.86 -20.24
N GLU A 585 -19.06 5.20 -20.50
CA GLU A 585 -17.92 4.39 -20.06
C GLU A 585 -16.71 5.25 -19.70
N GLY A 586 -15.92 4.83 -18.71
CA GLY A 586 -14.74 5.55 -18.27
C GLY A 586 -13.65 4.60 -17.77
N GLU A 587 -12.40 4.94 -18.08
CA GLU A 587 -11.22 4.17 -17.67
C GLU A 587 -10.96 4.32 -16.16
N LEU A 588 -10.93 5.57 -15.67
CA LEU A 588 -10.76 5.94 -14.26
C LEU A 588 -12.09 6.35 -13.58
N ALA A 589 -13.21 5.87 -14.12
CA ALA A 589 -14.54 6.07 -13.54
C ALA A 589 -14.87 4.92 -12.58
N ASN A 590 -15.34 5.26 -11.37
CA ASN A 590 -15.52 4.31 -10.26
C ASN A 590 -16.98 4.18 -9.80
N ASP A 591 -17.87 5.07 -10.24
CA ASP A 591 -19.32 4.99 -10.00
C ASP A 591 -20.07 5.73 -11.12
N PHE A 592 -21.31 5.34 -11.42
CA PHE A 592 -22.27 6.11 -12.23
C PHE A 592 -23.66 6.09 -11.58
N ARG A 593 -24.23 7.28 -11.30
CA ARG A 593 -25.56 7.45 -10.69
C ARG A 593 -26.49 8.25 -11.60
N VAL A 594 -27.55 7.61 -12.07
CA VAL A 594 -28.54 8.16 -13.01
C VAL A 594 -29.58 9.02 -12.30
N SER A 595 -29.92 10.17 -12.88
CA SER A 595 -31.02 11.01 -12.42
C SER A 595 -32.35 10.24 -12.44
N PRO A 596 -33.15 10.28 -11.36
CA PRO A 596 -34.53 9.80 -11.32
C PRO A 596 -35.48 10.40 -12.38
N ARG A 597 -35.08 11.48 -13.06
CA ARG A 597 -35.77 12.06 -14.23
C ARG A 597 -35.19 11.63 -15.59
N GLY A 598 -34.18 10.75 -15.61
CA GLY A 598 -33.59 10.17 -16.83
C GLY A 598 -32.77 11.13 -17.69
N ASP A 599 -32.47 12.33 -17.19
CA ASP A 599 -31.92 13.45 -17.95
C ASP A 599 -30.45 13.80 -17.64
N TYR A 600 -29.92 13.30 -16.52
CA TYR A 600 -28.52 13.47 -16.09
C TYR A 600 -27.92 12.16 -15.61
N VAL A 601 -26.60 12.09 -15.65
CA VAL A 601 -25.79 11.07 -14.98
C VAL A 601 -24.66 11.77 -14.22
N ALA A 602 -24.45 11.35 -12.98
CA ALA A 602 -23.27 11.69 -12.19
C ALA A 602 -22.28 10.53 -12.25
N PHE A 603 -20.98 10.80 -12.20
CA PHE A 603 -19.93 9.79 -12.12
C PHE A 603 -18.82 10.19 -11.14
N ARG A 604 -18.12 9.22 -10.54
CA ARG A 604 -16.94 9.44 -9.68
C ARG A 604 -15.65 9.16 -10.44
N GLN A 605 -14.69 10.09 -10.37
CA GLN A 605 -13.31 9.90 -10.83
C GLN A 605 -12.36 10.71 -9.92
N ASN A 606 -11.18 10.17 -9.59
CA ASN A 606 -10.22 10.81 -8.68
C ASN A 606 -10.89 11.31 -7.37
N TYR A 607 -11.69 10.43 -6.76
CA TYR A 607 -12.54 10.66 -5.57
C TYR A 607 -13.66 11.72 -5.71
N GLU A 608 -13.75 12.47 -6.81
CA GLU A 608 -14.67 13.60 -6.97
C GLU A 608 -15.88 13.25 -7.86
N VAL A 609 -17.03 13.90 -7.59
CA VAL A 609 -18.25 13.79 -8.41
C VAL A 609 -18.19 14.75 -9.59
N PHE A 610 -18.56 14.23 -10.76
CA PHE A 610 -18.83 14.99 -11.97
C PHE A 610 -20.27 14.71 -12.41
N ALA A 611 -20.93 15.67 -13.05
CA ALA A 611 -22.27 15.51 -13.61
C ALA A 611 -22.31 15.97 -15.08
N MET A 612 -23.07 15.24 -15.89
CA MET A 612 -23.32 15.56 -17.30
C MET A 612 -24.74 15.17 -17.71
N PRO A 613 -25.29 15.70 -18.82
CA PRO A 613 -26.54 15.21 -19.39
C PRO A 613 -26.46 13.73 -19.74
N LEU A 614 -27.53 12.97 -19.50
CA LEU A 614 -27.63 11.60 -19.98
C LEU A 614 -28.11 11.62 -21.43
N LEU A 615 -27.39 10.96 -22.34
CA LEU A 615 -27.74 10.90 -23.75
C LEU A 615 -29.04 10.08 -23.94
N PRO A 616 -30.11 10.59 -24.58
CA PRO A 616 -31.36 9.84 -24.79
C PRO A 616 -31.27 8.63 -25.74
N GLY A 617 -30.09 8.35 -26.29
CA GLY A 617 -29.87 7.37 -27.35
C GLY A 617 -29.55 5.95 -26.84
N GLY A 618 -28.62 5.31 -27.54
CA GLY A 618 -28.02 4.02 -27.16
C GLY A 618 -26.52 3.97 -27.47
N GLN A 619 -25.91 5.13 -27.71
CA GLN A 619 -24.50 5.30 -27.95
C GLN A 619 -23.77 5.51 -26.62
N ALA A 620 -22.66 4.81 -26.42
CA ALA A 620 -21.81 5.00 -25.25
C ALA A 620 -21.07 6.35 -25.35
N VAL A 621 -21.10 7.14 -24.27
CA VAL A 621 -20.33 8.37 -24.12
C VAL A 621 -19.08 8.10 -23.26
N THR A 622 -17.89 8.34 -23.80
CA THR A 622 -16.66 8.25 -23.01
C THR A 622 -16.58 9.41 -22.02
N VAL A 623 -16.52 9.11 -20.72
CA VAL A 623 -16.44 10.09 -19.65
C VAL A 623 -15.02 10.28 -19.12
N GLY A 624 -14.84 11.39 -18.43
CA GLY A 624 -13.60 11.78 -17.75
C GLY A 624 -13.67 13.26 -17.36
N GLU A 625 -12.77 13.69 -16.49
CA GLU A 625 -12.74 15.05 -15.91
C GLU A 625 -12.74 16.20 -16.94
N LYS A 626 -12.31 15.91 -18.18
CA LYS A 626 -12.19 16.86 -19.30
C LYS A 626 -12.87 16.35 -20.58
N SER A 627 -13.89 15.48 -20.48
CA SER A 627 -14.57 14.93 -21.67
C SER A 627 -15.22 16.04 -22.51
N SER A 628 -15.11 15.89 -23.84
CA SER A 628 -15.49 16.91 -24.83
C SER A 628 -16.79 16.61 -25.59
N SER A 629 -17.38 15.43 -25.41
CA SER A 629 -18.58 15.00 -26.16
C SER A 629 -19.89 15.55 -25.60
N LEU A 630 -19.94 15.84 -24.29
CA LEU A 630 -21.06 16.45 -23.56
C LEU A 630 -20.50 17.39 -22.50
N PRO A 631 -21.24 18.42 -22.04
CA PRO A 631 -20.77 19.29 -20.96
C PRO A 631 -20.67 18.51 -19.65
N VAL A 632 -19.47 18.46 -19.07
CA VAL A 632 -19.17 17.85 -17.77
C VAL A 632 -18.86 18.94 -16.75
N THR A 633 -19.49 18.87 -15.59
CA THR A 633 -19.29 19.80 -14.47
C THR A 633 -18.78 19.04 -13.24
N LYS A 634 -17.64 19.47 -12.67
CA LYS A 634 -17.16 18.99 -11.36
C LYS A 634 -18.08 19.55 -10.26
N VAL A 635 -18.68 18.67 -9.45
CA VAL A 635 -19.72 19.06 -8.49
C VAL A 635 -19.23 19.05 -7.04
N SER A 636 -18.28 18.18 -6.69
CA SER A 636 -17.66 18.11 -5.36
C SER A 636 -16.30 18.80 -5.30
N LYS A 637 -15.78 18.95 -4.08
CA LYS A 637 -14.39 19.30 -3.78
C LYS A 637 -13.92 18.49 -2.58
N GLY A 638 -12.80 17.78 -2.71
CA GLY A 638 -12.18 17.03 -1.61
C GLY A 638 -12.81 15.67 -1.30
N GLY A 639 -13.50 15.05 -2.26
CA GLY A 639 -13.98 13.67 -2.15
C GLY A 639 -15.50 13.54 -2.04
N ALA A 640 -16.01 12.35 -2.39
CA ALA A 640 -17.43 12.04 -2.38
C ALA A 640 -17.75 10.54 -2.38
N ASP A 641 -18.37 10.08 -1.29
CA ASP A 641 -18.98 8.76 -1.13
C ASP A 641 -20.51 8.86 -1.18
N TYR A 642 -21.22 7.73 -1.33
CA TYR A 642 -22.70 7.67 -1.29
C TYR A 642 -23.40 8.70 -2.18
N ILE A 643 -23.01 8.72 -3.46
CA ILE A 643 -23.57 9.62 -4.47
C ILE A 643 -25.01 9.21 -4.78
N GLY A 644 -25.92 10.17 -4.80
CA GLY A 644 -27.34 9.93 -5.04
C GLY A 644 -28.08 11.17 -5.52
N TRP A 645 -29.31 10.97 -6.00
CA TRP A 645 -30.20 12.06 -6.41
C TRP A 645 -31.45 12.04 -5.54
N THR A 646 -32.04 13.21 -5.24
CA THR A 646 -33.42 13.23 -4.73
C THR A 646 -34.33 12.56 -5.76
N GLN A 647 -35.34 11.80 -5.31
CA GLN A 647 -36.16 10.96 -6.20
C GLN A 647 -36.99 11.74 -7.25
N ASN A 648 -37.04 13.07 -7.16
CA ASN A 648 -37.59 13.99 -8.15
C ASN A 648 -36.54 14.53 -9.17
N GLY A 649 -35.28 14.10 -9.09
CA GLY A 649 -34.16 14.53 -9.94
C GLY A 649 -33.78 16.01 -9.83
N SER A 650 -34.17 16.73 -8.77
CA SER A 650 -33.90 18.17 -8.61
C SER A 650 -32.57 18.50 -7.89
N THR A 651 -31.97 17.52 -7.23
CA THR A 651 -30.81 17.71 -6.36
C THR A 651 -29.90 16.50 -6.38
N LEU A 652 -28.65 16.69 -6.78
CA LEU A 652 -27.56 15.75 -6.58
C LEU A 652 -27.07 15.87 -5.13
N HIS A 653 -26.75 14.75 -4.49
CA HIS A 653 -26.19 14.68 -3.14
C HIS A 653 -25.06 13.64 -3.05
N TRP A 654 -24.17 13.84 -2.11
CA TRP A 654 -23.07 12.94 -1.76
C TRP A 654 -22.63 13.21 -0.33
N SER A 655 -21.86 12.30 0.27
CA SER A 655 -21.25 12.49 1.59
C SER A 655 -19.74 12.59 1.47
N MET A 656 -19.08 13.31 2.38
CA MET A 656 -17.63 13.27 2.56
C MET A 656 -17.36 13.26 4.07
N GLY A 657 -16.83 12.12 4.55
CA GLY A 657 -16.93 11.77 5.98
C GLY A 657 -18.37 11.94 6.49
N PRO A 658 -18.59 12.64 7.62
CA PRO A 658 -19.92 12.81 8.18
C PRO A 658 -20.76 13.92 7.53
N VAL A 659 -20.30 14.60 6.48
CA VAL A 659 -20.99 15.77 5.93
C VAL A 659 -21.70 15.44 4.62
N LEU A 660 -23.03 15.60 4.61
CA LEU A 660 -23.88 15.51 3.43
C LEU A 660 -23.87 16.83 2.65
N TYR A 661 -23.32 16.79 1.45
CA TYR A 661 -23.31 17.88 0.48
C TYR A 661 -24.42 17.73 -0.55
N ARG A 662 -24.83 18.85 -1.16
CA ARG A 662 -25.92 18.90 -2.15
C ARG A 662 -25.68 19.99 -3.20
N ALA A 663 -26.08 19.73 -4.43
CA ALA A 663 -26.15 20.72 -5.50
C ALA A 663 -27.47 20.60 -6.26
N SER A 664 -28.08 21.73 -6.64
CA SER A 664 -29.32 21.73 -7.43
C SER A 664 -29.01 21.42 -8.89
N THR A 665 -29.74 20.46 -9.49
CA THR A 665 -29.49 19.98 -10.86
C THR A 665 -29.48 21.11 -11.89
N SER A 666 -30.37 22.11 -11.74
CA SER A 666 -30.46 23.27 -12.64
C SER A 666 -29.28 24.25 -12.55
N ALA A 667 -28.36 24.07 -11.60
CA ALA A 667 -27.10 24.82 -11.52
C ALA A 667 -25.91 24.06 -12.12
N LEU A 668 -26.05 22.76 -12.43
CA LEU A 668 -24.94 21.91 -12.87
C LEU A 668 -24.64 22.05 -14.37
N THR A 669 -25.65 22.33 -15.19
CA THR A 669 -25.51 22.43 -16.64
C THR A 669 -26.34 23.59 -17.18
N PRO A 670 -25.75 24.57 -17.87
CA PRO A 670 -26.50 25.68 -18.45
C PRO A 670 -27.34 25.22 -19.64
N SER A 671 -28.55 25.78 -19.80
CA SER A 671 -29.47 25.44 -20.88
C SER A 671 -29.10 26.01 -22.26
N ALA A 672 -28.02 26.78 -22.33
CA ALA A 672 -27.46 27.37 -23.54
C ALA A 672 -25.96 27.63 -23.33
N PRO A 673 -25.14 27.79 -24.40
CA PRO A 673 -23.75 28.21 -24.28
C PRO A 673 -23.63 29.53 -23.52
N GLN A 674 -22.80 29.56 -22.49
CA GLN A 674 -22.54 30.77 -21.70
C GLN A 674 -21.50 31.67 -22.39
N GLY A 675 -21.50 32.96 -22.04
CA GLY A 675 -20.43 33.88 -22.44
C GLY A 675 -19.09 33.49 -21.80
N LYS A 676 -17.96 33.90 -22.40
CA LYS A 676 -16.61 33.55 -21.92
C LYS A 676 -16.34 33.95 -20.48
N ASP A 677 -16.98 35.02 -20.02
CA ASP A 677 -16.78 35.64 -18.71
C ASP A 677 -17.87 35.23 -17.70
N ALA A 678 -18.70 34.24 -18.03
CA ALA A 678 -19.72 33.72 -17.13
C ALA A 678 -19.09 32.87 -16.00
N PRO A 679 -19.56 32.99 -14.74
CA PRO A 679 -19.05 32.19 -13.65
C PRO A 679 -19.39 30.71 -13.86
N SER A 680 -18.37 29.86 -13.72
CA SER A 680 -18.53 28.41 -13.65
C SER A 680 -19.26 27.98 -12.38
N PHE A 681 -19.78 26.74 -12.37
CA PHE A 681 -20.30 26.15 -11.15
C PHE A 681 -19.18 26.00 -10.09
N THR A 682 -19.46 26.45 -8.87
CA THR A 682 -18.56 26.30 -7.72
C THR A 682 -19.10 25.21 -6.79
N PRO A 683 -18.35 24.12 -6.54
CA PRO A 683 -18.69 23.12 -5.53
C PRO A 683 -18.99 23.72 -4.15
N PRO A 684 -20.00 23.21 -3.42
CA PRO A 684 -20.31 23.67 -2.07
C PRO A 684 -19.16 23.34 -1.11
N ASP A 685 -18.80 24.30 -0.25
CA ASP A 685 -17.80 24.16 0.82
C ASP A 685 -18.38 23.58 2.12
N SER A 686 -19.70 23.64 2.27
CA SER A 686 -20.45 23.37 3.48
C SER A 686 -21.66 22.46 3.22
N GLY A 687 -22.10 21.74 4.25
CA GLY A 687 -23.13 20.71 4.14
C GLY A 687 -23.80 20.37 5.48
N THR A 688 -24.67 19.37 5.48
CA THR A 688 -25.36 18.91 6.70
C THR A 688 -24.53 17.84 7.40
N SER A 689 -24.04 18.13 8.61
CA SER A 689 -23.38 17.10 9.44
C SER A 689 -24.39 16.04 9.89
N LEU A 690 -24.10 14.79 9.55
CA LEU A 690 -24.79 13.56 9.96
C LEU A 690 -24.09 12.89 11.16
N ALA A 691 -22.97 13.47 11.64
CA ALA A 691 -22.15 12.96 12.73
C ALA A 691 -22.98 12.65 13.99
N ARG A 692 -22.55 11.62 14.73
CA ARG A 692 -23.14 11.22 16.01
C ARG A 692 -22.05 11.04 17.05
N THR A 693 -22.15 11.76 18.17
CA THR A 693 -21.33 11.44 19.36
C THR A 693 -21.88 10.17 20.01
N VAL A 694 -20.99 9.21 20.28
CA VAL A 694 -21.31 7.89 20.83
C VAL A 694 -20.35 7.62 22.00
N ARG A 695 -20.88 7.07 23.10
CA ARG A 695 -20.05 6.63 24.23
C ARG A 695 -19.25 5.39 23.81
N ALA A 696 -17.96 5.33 24.13
CA ALA A 696 -17.19 4.10 23.93
C ALA A 696 -17.69 2.98 24.85
N ASP A 697 -17.62 1.72 24.41
CA ASP A 697 -17.79 0.60 25.35
C ASP A 697 -16.60 0.58 26.32
N LYS A 698 -16.92 0.51 27.61
CA LYS A 698 -15.96 0.41 28.71
C LYS A 698 -16.56 -0.47 29.80
N PRO A 699 -15.87 -1.53 30.25
CA PRO A 699 -16.32 -2.32 31.39
C PRO A 699 -16.30 -1.48 32.67
N SER A 700 -16.86 -2.03 33.76
CA SER A 700 -16.90 -1.35 35.06
C SER A 700 -16.73 -2.34 36.21
N GLY A 701 -16.19 -1.83 37.33
CA GLY A 701 -15.75 -2.64 38.45
C GLY A 701 -14.27 -3.04 38.34
N MET A 702 -13.75 -3.61 39.43
CA MET A 702 -12.33 -3.91 39.58
C MET A 702 -11.99 -5.37 39.34
N VAL A 703 -10.82 -5.60 38.77
CA VAL A 703 -10.25 -6.93 38.47
C VAL A 703 -8.82 -6.95 38.96
N ALA A 704 -8.41 -8.02 39.64
CA ALA A 704 -7.04 -8.24 40.09
C ALA A 704 -6.51 -9.54 39.48
N ILE A 705 -5.40 -9.45 38.74
CA ILE A 705 -4.67 -10.60 38.22
C ILE A 705 -3.46 -10.81 39.14
N THR A 706 -3.34 -11.98 39.78
CA THR A 706 -2.40 -12.21 40.89
C THR A 706 -1.49 -13.42 40.66
N GLY A 707 -0.21 -13.31 41.04
CA GLY A 707 0.73 -14.44 41.12
C GLY A 707 1.56 -14.71 39.87
N ALA A 708 1.42 -13.89 38.82
CA ALA A 708 2.13 -14.07 37.56
C ALA A 708 3.58 -13.56 37.61
N ARG A 709 4.40 -13.98 36.65
CA ARG A 709 5.52 -13.16 36.16
C ARG A 709 4.94 -12.09 35.23
N ILE A 710 5.28 -10.83 35.43
CA ILE A 710 4.82 -9.73 34.56
C ILE A 710 6.03 -9.08 33.92
N HIS A 711 6.07 -9.01 32.58
CA HIS A 711 7.00 -8.14 31.85
C HIS A 711 6.26 -6.88 31.42
N THR A 712 6.75 -5.72 31.87
CA THR A 712 6.03 -4.44 31.74
C THR A 712 6.36 -3.67 30.46
N MET A 713 7.55 -3.87 29.87
CA MET A 713 8.09 -3.12 28.72
C MET A 713 8.21 -1.59 28.89
N ALA A 714 8.02 -1.07 30.12
CA ALA A 714 8.02 0.38 30.42
C ALA A 714 9.38 1.10 30.16
N GLY A 715 10.49 0.36 30.15
CA GLY A 715 11.83 0.85 29.81
C GLY A 715 12.63 -0.23 29.09
N ASN A 716 13.91 0.01 28.75
CA ASN A 716 14.71 -0.79 27.79
C ASN A 716 15.06 -2.24 28.21
N SER A 717 14.33 -2.84 29.14
CA SER A 717 14.39 -4.27 29.49
C SER A 717 12.97 -4.85 29.55
N ALA A 718 12.82 -6.12 29.90
CA ALA A 718 11.50 -6.71 30.12
C ALA A 718 10.74 -6.04 31.29
N GLY A 719 11.45 -5.36 32.22
CA GLY A 719 10.84 -4.73 33.39
C GLY A 719 10.08 -5.74 34.26
N THR A 720 10.72 -6.87 34.54
CA THR A 720 10.10 -8.07 35.12
C THR A 720 9.72 -7.91 36.59
N ILE A 721 8.50 -8.31 36.93
CA ILE A 721 7.98 -8.45 38.29
C ILE A 721 7.66 -9.94 38.52
N GLU A 722 8.43 -10.61 39.39
CA GLU A 722 8.12 -11.98 39.85
C GLU A 722 7.02 -11.96 40.91
N ASN A 723 6.09 -12.93 40.87
CA ASN A 723 4.94 -13.02 41.77
C ASN A 723 4.20 -11.66 41.88
N GLY A 724 3.93 -11.07 40.72
CA GLY A 724 3.31 -9.76 40.56
C GLY A 724 1.79 -9.80 40.66
N THR A 725 1.22 -8.62 40.86
CA THR A 725 -0.22 -8.36 40.83
C THR A 725 -0.51 -7.14 39.97
N ILE A 726 -1.54 -7.22 39.12
CA ILE A 726 -2.11 -6.10 38.38
C ILE A 726 -3.53 -5.86 38.89
N LEU A 727 -3.82 -4.66 39.39
CA LEU A 727 -5.17 -4.20 39.71
C LEU A 727 -5.66 -3.28 38.59
N ILE A 728 -6.85 -3.58 38.07
CA ILE A 728 -7.51 -2.90 36.96
C ILE A 728 -8.85 -2.34 37.48
N ASP A 729 -9.19 -1.13 37.08
CA ASP A 729 -10.50 -0.51 37.34
C ASP A 729 -11.10 -0.04 36.00
N GLY A 730 -12.24 -0.62 35.62
CA GLY A 730 -12.80 -0.43 34.29
C GLY A 730 -11.83 -0.86 33.18
N ASP A 731 -11.43 0.08 32.33
CA ASP A 731 -10.55 -0.15 31.16
C ASP A 731 -9.05 0.05 31.44
N ARG A 732 -8.64 0.46 32.66
CA ARG A 732 -7.26 0.92 32.95
C ARG A 732 -6.59 0.26 34.15
N ILE A 733 -5.27 0.16 34.10
CA ILE A 733 -4.41 -0.34 35.18
C ILE A 733 -4.39 0.68 36.32
N ALA A 734 -4.98 0.34 37.46
CA ALA A 734 -5.04 1.17 38.66
C ALA A 734 -3.81 1.00 39.56
N ALA A 735 -3.23 -0.21 39.60
CA ALA A 735 -1.95 -0.47 40.28
C ALA A 735 -1.24 -1.69 39.68
N ILE A 736 0.10 -1.71 39.74
CA ILE A 736 0.94 -2.83 39.33
C ILE A 736 2.19 -2.87 40.21
N GLY A 737 2.63 -4.06 40.62
CA GLY A 737 3.74 -4.25 41.57
C GLY A 737 3.86 -5.72 42.01
N SER A 738 4.70 -6.00 43.01
CA SER A 738 4.73 -7.35 43.60
C SER A 738 3.46 -7.63 44.42
N ALA A 739 3.18 -8.91 44.71
CA ALA A 739 2.03 -9.29 45.53
C ALA A 739 2.04 -8.70 46.97
N SER A 740 3.15 -8.17 47.47
CA SER A 740 3.20 -7.43 48.74
C SER A 740 2.91 -5.92 48.60
N ASP A 741 3.02 -5.36 47.40
CA ASP A 741 2.90 -3.92 47.17
C ASP A 741 1.48 -3.52 46.74
N VAL A 742 0.78 -4.42 46.01
CA VAL A 742 -0.56 -4.16 45.49
C VAL A 742 -1.63 -4.73 46.41
N THR A 743 -2.35 -3.86 47.12
CA THR A 743 -3.51 -4.25 47.93
C THR A 743 -4.72 -4.53 47.04
N VAL A 744 -5.17 -5.78 46.99
CA VAL A 744 -6.39 -6.18 46.26
C VAL A 744 -7.64 -5.82 47.07
N PRO A 745 -8.57 -4.99 46.54
CA PRO A 745 -9.82 -4.66 47.24
C PRO A 745 -10.74 -5.88 47.36
N ALA A 746 -11.44 -6.02 48.48
CA ALA A 746 -12.32 -7.17 48.77
C ALA A 746 -13.54 -7.32 47.83
N GLY A 747 -13.82 -6.33 46.98
CA GLY A 747 -14.84 -6.38 45.93
C GLY A 747 -14.31 -6.58 44.51
N ALA A 748 -12.98 -6.69 44.33
CA ALA A 748 -12.39 -6.95 43.02
C ALA A 748 -12.54 -8.43 42.63
N LYS A 749 -12.76 -8.69 41.34
CA LYS A 749 -12.75 -10.06 40.80
C LYS A 749 -11.31 -10.54 40.67
N VAL A 750 -10.97 -11.69 41.25
CA VAL A 750 -9.60 -12.23 41.22
C VAL A 750 -9.42 -13.24 40.09
N VAL A 751 -8.31 -13.11 39.36
CA VAL A 751 -7.79 -14.08 38.39
C VAL A 751 -6.48 -14.60 38.95
N ASP A 752 -6.45 -15.90 39.30
CA ASP A 752 -5.21 -16.57 39.67
C ASP A 752 -4.39 -16.85 38.40
N ALA A 753 -3.20 -16.29 38.34
CA ALA A 753 -2.23 -16.42 37.27
C ALA A 753 -0.90 -16.98 37.78
N ALA A 754 -0.91 -17.72 38.90
CA ALA A 754 0.26 -18.41 39.44
C ALA A 754 0.92 -19.30 38.37
N GLY A 755 2.23 -19.10 38.18
CA GLY A 755 3.02 -19.82 37.17
C GLY A 755 2.75 -19.41 35.72
N ARG A 756 2.03 -18.30 35.46
CA ARG A 756 1.85 -17.71 34.13
C ARG A 756 2.78 -16.53 33.90
N THR A 757 2.99 -16.19 32.62
CA THR A 757 3.67 -14.96 32.21
C THR A 757 2.66 -13.98 31.64
N ILE A 758 2.83 -12.69 31.92
CA ILE A 758 1.99 -11.59 31.38
C ILE A 758 2.88 -10.61 30.62
N ILE A 759 2.46 -10.22 29.43
CA ILE A 759 3.08 -9.17 28.59
C ILE A 759 2.02 -8.14 28.15
N PRO A 760 2.40 -6.96 27.62
CA PRO A 760 1.46 -6.05 26.98
C PRO A 760 0.82 -6.70 25.74
N GLY A 761 -0.39 -6.30 25.41
CA GLY A 761 -1.04 -6.69 24.15
C GLY A 761 -0.19 -6.27 22.94
N LEU A 762 -0.11 -7.14 21.93
CA LEU A 762 0.69 -6.85 20.73
C LEU A 762 0.03 -5.71 19.93
N VAL A 763 0.87 -4.85 19.39
CA VAL A 763 0.51 -3.69 18.56
C VAL A 763 1.11 -3.91 17.18
N ASP A 764 0.29 -4.36 16.24
CA ASP A 764 0.71 -4.54 14.85
C ASP A 764 0.63 -3.19 14.11
N ALA A 765 1.77 -2.68 13.64
CA ALA A 765 1.84 -1.38 12.99
C ALA A 765 1.43 -1.42 11.50
N HIS A 766 1.40 -2.63 10.91
CA HIS A 766 1.12 -2.85 9.50
C HIS A 766 0.32 -4.14 9.30
N ALA A 767 -0.92 -4.12 9.76
CA ALA A 767 -1.86 -5.23 9.54
C ALA A 767 -2.54 -5.10 8.18
N HIS A 768 -2.98 -6.21 7.58
CA HIS A 768 -4.06 -6.18 6.58
C HIS A 768 -5.09 -7.27 6.87
N GLY A 769 -6.32 -7.07 6.39
CA GLY A 769 -7.37 -8.08 6.45
C GLY A 769 -8.75 -7.54 6.11
N ALA A 770 -9.53 -8.32 5.36
CA ALA A 770 -10.86 -7.93 4.93
C ALA A 770 -11.78 -7.61 6.12
N GLN A 771 -12.50 -6.48 6.02
CA GLN A 771 -13.43 -5.99 7.04
C GLN A 771 -14.90 -6.26 6.68
N GLY A 772 -15.19 -6.55 5.42
CA GLY A 772 -16.52 -6.73 4.87
C GLY A 772 -16.47 -7.03 3.38
N SER A 773 -17.62 -7.01 2.71
CA SER A 773 -17.70 -7.09 1.24
C SER A 773 -18.78 -6.14 0.72
N GLY A 774 -18.39 -5.20 -0.16
CA GLY A 774 -19.29 -4.21 -0.77
C GLY A 774 -20.16 -3.46 0.24
N ASP A 775 -19.52 -2.91 1.28
CA ASP A 775 -20.09 -2.27 2.48
C ASP A 775 -20.82 -3.17 3.50
N LEU A 776 -20.93 -4.49 3.29
CA LEU A 776 -21.36 -5.42 4.35
C LEU A 776 -20.19 -5.73 5.30
N VAL A 777 -20.05 -4.95 6.38
CA VAL A 777 -19.25 -5.32 7.56
C VAL A 777 -20.12 -6.25 8.43
N PRO A 778 -19.77 -7.54 8.64
CA PRO A 778 -20.62 -8.52 9.33
C PRO A 778 -20.83 -8.20 10.82
N GLN A 779 -21.70 -8.95 11.52
CA GLN A 779 -21.81 -8.85 12.98
C GLN A 779 -20.53 -9.34 13.67
N GLN A 780 -19.88 -10.35 13.10
CA GLN A 780 -18.62 -10.94 13.57
C GLN A 780 -17.60 -11.09 12.43
N ASN A 781 -16.35 -10.66 12.65
CA ASN A 781 -15.24 -10.90 11.73
C ASN A 781 -14.28 -11.92 12.34
N TRP A 782 -14.13 -13.09 11.70
CA TRP A 782 -13.29 -14.15 12.23
C TRP A 782 -11.80 -13.82 12.20
N SER A 783 -11.33 -13.04 11.20
CA SER A 783 -9.92 -12.64 11.09
C SER A 783 -9.53 -11.68 12.23
N LEU A 784 -10.39 -10.72 12.57
CA LEU A 784 -10.16 -9.87 13.74
C LEU A 784 -10.13 -10.69 15.04
N ILE A 785 -11.04 -11.66 15.21
CA ILE A 785 -11.04 -12.54 16.39
C ILE A 785 -9.78 -13.43 16.42
N GLN A 786 -9.30 -13.91 15.27
CA GLN A 786 -8.09 -14.70 15.16
C GLN A 786 -6.83 -13.91 15.57
N ASN A 787 -6.75 -12.63 15.15
CA ASN A 787 -5.70 -11.71 15.58
C ASN A 787 -5.74 -11.46 17.10
N LEU A 788 -6.93 -11.20 17.65
CA LEU A 788 -7.09 -10.98 19.09
C LEU A 788 -6.77 -12.24 19.92
N ALA A 789 -7.19 -13.43 19.45
CA ALA A 789 -6.88 -14.71 20.08
C ALA A 789 -5.37 -15.00 20.17
N LEU A 790 -4.60 -14.49 19.21
CA LEU A 790 -3.13 -14.53 19.18
C LEU A 790 -2.50 -13.24 19.76
N GLY A 791 -3.19 -12.58 20.69
CA GLY A 791 -2.60 -11.55 21.55
C GLY A 791 -2.50 -10.14 20.95
N THR A 792 -2.83 -9.94 19.66
CA THR A 792 -2.86 -8.61 19.03
C THR A 792 -4.07 -7.82 19.53
N THR A 793 -3.84 -6.86 20.42
CA THR A 793 -4.92 -6.03 21.00
C THR A 793 -5.13 -4.73 20.22
N THR A 794 -4.17 -4.29 19.41
CA THR A 794 -4.28 -3.12 18.53
C THR A 794 -3.68 -3.43 17.16
N ILE A 795 -4.38 -3.01 16.10
CA ILE A 795 -3.89 -3.03 14.73
C ILE A 795 -3.91 -1.61 14.15
N HIS A 796 -2.90 -1.30 13.36
CA HIS A 796 -2.92 -0.24 12.38
C HIS A 796 -2.91 -0.89 10.99
N ASP A 797 -4.03 -0.83 10.28
CA ASP A 797 -4.17 -1.30 8.90
C ASP A 797 -3.87 -0.12 7.97
N PRO A 798 -2.68 -0.03 7.37
CA PRO A 798 -2.27 1.18 6.72
C PRO A 798 -2.78 1.26 5.27
N SER A 799 -3.55 0.27 4.80
CA SER A 799 -4.10 0.28 3.45
C SER A 799 -5.38 -0.55 3.32
N SER A 800 -6.53 0.11 3.16
CA SER A 800 -7.85 -0.53 3.35
C SER A 800 -9.00 0.17 2.58
N SER A 801 -10.24 0.03 3.06
CA SER A 801 -11.44 0.73 2.56
C SER A 801 -12.06 1.56 3.69
N ALA A 802 -12.15 2.88 3.55
CA ALA A 802 -12.64 3.78 4.60
C ALA A 802 -14.09 3.45 5.00
N SER A 803 -14.96 3.10 4.03
CA SER A 803 -16.35 2.73 4.29
C SER A 803 -16.51 1.45 5.13
N MET A 804 -15.48 0.59 5.16
CA MET A 804 -15.48 -0.68 5.90
C MET A 804 -14.57 -0.65 7.14
N ILE A 805 -13.30 -0.25 7.05
CA ILE A 805 -12.32 -0.25 8.16
C ILE A 805 -12.70 0.75 9.27
N PHE A 806 -13.16 1.95 8.91
CA PHE A 806 -13.60 2.93 9.91
C PHE A 806 -14.99 2.58 10.45
N SER A 807 -15.88 1.99 9.63
CA SER A 807 -17.16 1.46 10.14
C SER A 807 -16.94 0.30 11.14
N ALA A 808 -15.96 -0.58 10.87
CA ALA A 808 -15.50 -1.62 11.79
C ALA A 808 -14.86 -1.02 13.06
N SER A 809 -13.99 -0.01 12.93
CA SER A 809 -13.36 0.69 14.07
C SER A 809 -14.40 1.38 14.97
N GLU A 810 -15.35 2.11 14.39
CA GLU A 810 -16.46 2.73 15.13
C GLU A 810 -17.32 1.68 15.85
N ARG A 811 -17.62 0.56 15.20
CA ARG A 811 -18.37 -0.55 15.81
C ARG A 811 -17.59 -1.27 16.89
N GLN A 812 -16.28 -1.46 16.73
CA GLN A 812 -15.40 -2.05 17.74
C GLN A 812 -15.34 -1.15 18.99
N ARG A 813 -15.14 0.16 18.78
CA ARG A 813 -15.13 1.18 19.84
C ARG A 813 -16.48 1.35 20.55
N ALA A 814 -17.59 0.99 19.90
CA ALA A 814 -18.94 0.94 20.47
C ALA A 814 -19.33 -0.42 21.09
N GLY A 815 -18.44 -1.43 21.11
CA GLY A 815 -18.75 -2.77 21.61
C GLY A 815 -19.73 -3.57 20.73
N ASN A 816 -19.79 -3.25 19.43
CA ASN A 816 -20.70 -3.87 18.44
C ASN A 816 -19.96 -4.71 17.38
N LEU A 817 -18.67 -4.98 17.61
CA LEU A 817 -17.80 -5.89 16.86
C LEU A 817 -16.65 -6.32 17.79
N LEU A 818 -16.39 -7.62 17.94
CA LEU A 818 -15.26 -8.11 18.73
C LEU A 818 -13.99 -8.15 17.86
N GLY A 819 -12.89 -7.59 18.37
CA GLY A 819 -11.59 -7.57 17.71
C GLY A 819 -10.60 -6.62 18.37
N PRO A 820 -9.37 -6.52 17.83
CA PRO A 820 -8.37 -5.54 18.25
C PRO A 820 -8.88 -4.11 18.07
N ARG A 821 -8.25 -3.13 18.73
CA ARG A 821 -8.47 -1.71 18.43
C ARG A 821 -8.03 -1.45 16.99
N ILE A 822 -8.92 -0.92 16.17
CA ILE A 822 -8.68 -0.73 14.74
C ILE A 822 -8.30 0.73 14.46
N TYR A 823 -7.10 0.95 13.94
CA TYR A 823 -6.67 2.20 13.31
C TYR A 823 -6.35 1.96 11.84
N SER A 824 -6.47 2.99 11.02
CA SER A 824 -6.21 2.88 9.59
C SER A 824 -6.08 4.25 8.93
N THR A 825 -5.53 4.22 7.72
CA THR A 825 -5.57 5.26 6.69
C THR A 825 -6.92 5.28 5.95
N GLY A 826 -7.60 4.14 5.81
CA GLY A 826 -8.83 4.02 5.02
C GLY A 826 -8.52 3.69 3.55
N GLU A 827 -9.23 4.31 2.60
CA GLU A 827 -8.62 4.49 1.28
C GLU A 827 -7.52 5.53 1.36
N ILE A 828 -6.89 5.73 0.21
CA ILE A 828 -5.47 5.95 0.12
C ILE A 828 -5.16 7.00 -1.02
N ILE A 829 -3.91 7.20 -1.44
CA ILE A 829 -3.32 8.19 -2.36
C ILE A 829 -2.23 7.51 -3.23
N TYR A 830 -2.53 7.20 -4.50
CA TYR A 830 -1.66 6.41 -5.40
C TYR A 830 -1.08 7.24 -6.57
N GLY A 831 0.19 7.05 -6.91
CA GLY A 831 0.76 7.49 -8.17
C GLY A 831 0.40 6.63 -9.40
N ALA A 832 0.22 5.32 -9.23
CA ALA A 832 -0.05 4.40 -10.34
C ALA A 832 -1.53 4.40 -10.75
N LYS A 833 -1.79 4.16 -12.04
CA LYS A 833 -3.11 4.40 -12.66
C LYS A 833 -4.03 3.19 -12.55
N SER A 834 -4.27 2.71 -11.34
CA SER A 834 -5.33 1.73 -11.04
C SER A 834 -6.68 2.46 -10.86
N PRO A 835 -7.75 2.14 -11.64
CA PRO A 835 -8.99 2.91 -11.64
C PRO A 835 -9.60 3.15 -10.26
N GLY A 836 -9.80 2.09 -9.47
CA GLY A 836 -10.51 2.15 -8.19
C GLY A 836 -9.87 3.06 -7.15
N VAL A 837 -8.57 3.28 -7.27
CA VAL A 837 -7.71 3.75 -6.18
C VAL A 837 -6.65 4.79 -6.59
N TYR A 838 -6.58 5.20 -7.87
CA TYR A 838 -5.72 6.29 -8.30
C TYR A 838 -6.10 7.63 -7.65
N ALA A 839 -5.10 8.31 -7.07
CA ALA A 839 -5.26 9.65 -6.50
C ALA A 839 -4.24 10.60 -7.12
N ARG A 840 -4.69 11.40 -8.07
CA ARG A 840 -3.82 12.37 -8.73
C ARG A 840 -3.40 13.46 -7.74
N VAL A 841 -2.09 13.69 -7.70
CA VAL A 841 -1.43 14.80 -7.02
C VAL A 841 -0.61 15.54 -8.08
N ASP A 842 -1.15 16.64 -8.61
CA ASP A 842 -0.41 17.58 -9.47
C ASP A 842 -0.02 18.86 -8.71
N SER A 843 -0.57 19.04 -7.51
CA SER A 843 -0.40 20.23 -6.67
C SER A 843 -0.51 19.90 -5.17
N TYR A 844 0.05 20.77 -4.33
CA TYR A 844 -0.16 20.73 -2.88
C TYR A 844 -1.65 20.78 -2.50
N GLU A 845 -2.45 21.53 -3.25
CA GLU A 845 -3.89 21.64 -3.04
C GLU A 845 -4.65 20.33 -3.36
N ASP A 846 -4.15 19.48 -4.28
CA ASP A 846 -4.68 18.12 -4.49
C ASP A 846 -4.28 17.19 -3.32
N ALA A 847 -3.00 17.21 -2.91
CA ALA A 847 -2.52 16.43 -1.78
C ALA A 847 -3.30 16.76 -0.48
N LEU A 848 -3.50 18.06 -0.20
CA LEU A 848 -4.28 18.55 0.93
C LEU A 848 -5.77 18.19 0.83
N ALA A 849 -6.31 18.01 -0.38
CA ALA A 849 -7.68 17.52 -0.56
C ALA A 849 -7.82 16.06 -0.12
N HIS A 850 -6.89 15.18 -0.53
CA HIS A 850 -6.93 13.76 -0.15
C HIS A 850 -6.65 13.54 1.35
N VAL A 851 -5.67 14.23 1.92
CA VAL A 851 -5.39 14.17 3.38
C VAL A 851 -6.62 14.61 4.18
N ARG A 852 -7.31 15.68 3.76
CA ARG A 852 -8.53 16.16 4.43
C ARG A 852 -9.72 15.20 4.28
N ARG A 853 -9.86 14.54 3.13
CA ARG A 853 -10.87 13.48 2.89
C ARG A 853 -10.75 12.39 3.95
N ILE A 854 -9.55 11.84 4.10
CA ILE A 854 -9.27 10.74 5.04
C ILE A 854 -9.45 11.19 6.50
N LYS A 855 -8.94 12.37 6.87
CA LYS A 855 -9.14 12.97 8.20
C LYS A 855 -10.62 13.16 8.55
N ALA A 856 -11.44 13.54 7.57
CA ALA A 856 -12.88 13.69 7.73
C ALA A 856 -13.61 12.34 7.83
N GLN A 857 -13.18 11.34 7.06
CA GLN A 857 -13.71 9.96 7.10
C GLN A 857 -13.37 9.24 8.42
N GLY A 858 -12.14 9.35 8.93
CA GLY A 858 -11.76 8.62 10.15
C GLY A 858 -10.28 8.67 10.52
N GLY A 859 -9.40 8.75 9.51
CA GLY A 859 -7.97 8.48 9.66
C GLY A 859 -7.28 9.33 10.73
N ILE A 860 -6.45 8.65 11.53
CA ILE A 860 -5.36 9.26 12.31
C ILE A 860 -4.10 9.42 11.45
N SER A 861 -4.03 8.60 10.42
CA SER A 861 -2.96 8.44 9.46
C SER A 861 -3.50 8.65 8.05
N VAL A 862 -2.61 8.98 7.13
CA VAL A 862 -2.64 8.51 5.74
C VAL A 862 -1.38 7.65 5.53
N LYS A 863 -1.07 7.33 4.29
CA LYS A 863 0.16 6.86 3.62
C LYS A 863 0.07 7.76 2.22
N ASN A 864 0.89 7.75 1.13
CA ASN A 864 0.91 8.24 -0.29
C ASN A 864 1.89 7.44 -1.21
N TYR A 865 1.41 6.45 -1.97
CA TYR A 865 2.18 5.32 -2.54
C TYR A 865 2.70 5.60 -3.91
N ASN A 866 3.95 5.17 -4.13
CA ASN A 866 4.53 4.99 -5.46
C ASN A 866 4.17 6.18 -6.38
N GLN A 867 4.12 7.38 -5.79
CA GLN A 867 3.95 8.66 -6.48
C GLN A 867 5.28 8.88 -7.19
N PRO A 868 5.32 8.76 -8.53
CA PRO A 868 6.57 8.53 -9.24
C PRO A 868 7.54 9.70 -9.08
N ARG A 869 7.02 10.94 -9.09
CA ARG A 869 7.83 12.16 -8.99
C ARG A 869 7.91 12.62 -7.53
N ARG A 870 9.05 13.17 -7.13
CA ARG A 870 9.35 13.44 -5.72
C ARG A 870 8.57 14.63 -5.16
N GLU A 871 8.25 15.64 -5.98
CA GLU A 871 7.44 16.75 -5.51
C GLU A 871 6.02 16.30 -5.12
N GLN A 872 5.49 15.24 -5.73
CA GLN A 872 4.20 14.66 -5.35
C GLN A 872 4.26 14.04 -3.95
N ARG A 873 5.33 13.28 -3.66
CA ARG A 873 5.60 12.71 -2.33
C ARG A 873 5.71 13.82 -1.28
N GLN A 874 6.55 14.81 -1.55
CA GLN A 874 6.75 15.99 -0.69
C GLN A 874 5.49 16.87 -0.52
N GLN A 875 4.56 16.86 -1.48
CA GLN A 875 3.29 17.58 -1.35
C GLN A 875 2.35 16.91 -0.35
N VAL A 876 2.26 15.57 -0.32
CA VAL A 876 1.49 14.87 0.71
C VAL A 876 2.19 14.96 2.07
N VAL A 877 3.53 14.89 2.08
CA VAL A 877 4.35 15.17 3.25
C VAL A 877 3.92 16.47 3.94
N ALA A 878 3.88 17.55 3.15
CA ALA A 878 3.50 18.89 3.62
C ALA A 878 2.01 19.04 3.94
N ALA A 879 1.14 18.32 3.24
CA ALA A 879 -0.31 18.37 3.48
C ALA A 879 -0.68 17.74 4.83
N ALA A 880 -0.16 16.56 5.13
CA ALA A 880 -0.42 15.88 6.40
C ALA A 880 0.36 16.49 7.58
N ARG A 881 1.48 17.17 7.30
CA ARG A 881 2.10 18.17 8.18
C ARG A 881 1.13 19.27 8.58
N ALA A 882 0.49 19.94 7.62
CA ALA A 882 -0.47 21.00 7.91
C ALA A 882 -1.73 20.50 8.63
N GLU A 883 -2.10 19.23 8.45
CA GLU A 883 -3.25 18.61 9.12
C GLU A 883 -2.92 17.85 10.42
N ASN A 884 -1.66 17.78 10.84
CA ASN A 884 -1.21 17.08 12.05
C ASN A 884 -1.73 15.63 12.14
N MET A 885 -1.39 14.82 11.15
CA MET A 885 -1.71 13.38 11.07
C MET A 885 -0.42 12.55 11.06
N LEU A 886 -0.53 11.24 11.35
CA LEU A 886 0.42 10.24 10.85
C LEU A 886 0.25 10.09 9.32
N VAL A 887 1.21 9.45 8.66
CA VAL A 887 1.25 9.47 7.19
C VAL A 887 1.92 8.18 6.64
N VAL A 888 2.14 7.09 7.41
CA VAL A 888 3.15 5.98 7.23
C VAL A 888 3.62 5.60 5.79
N ALA A 889 4.82 5.06 5.52
CA ALA A 889 5.32 4.97 4.11
C ALA A 889 5.58 3.62 3.48
N GLU A 890 5.10 3.44 2.25
CA GLU A 890 5.62 2.40 1.37
C GLU A 890 7.09 2.62 1.00
N GLY A 891 7.97 1.77 1.54
CA GLY A 891 9.27 1.50 0.94
C GLY A 891 9.06 0.86 -0.42
N GLY A 892 9.49 1.53 -1.49
CA GLY A 892 9.17 1.17 -2.87
C GLY A 892 9.94 -0.03 -3.41
N SER A 893 10.57 -0.83 -2.54
CA SER A 893 11.58 -1.84 -2.88
C SER A 893 12.73 -1.24 -3.69
N LEU A 894 13.11 0.01 -3.38
CA LEU A 894 14.06 0.80 -4.15
C LEU A 894 14.86 1.71 -3.21
N PHE A 895 16.09 1.30 -2.88
CA PHE A 895 16.98 2.01 -1.94
C PHE A 895 16.97 3.55 -2.09
N GLY A 896 17.12 4.07 -3.32
CA GLY A 896 17.11 5.51 -3.58
C GLY A 896 15.75 6.20 -3.37
N MET A 897 14.62 5.50 -3.51
CA MET A 897 13.31 6.02 -3.12
C MET A 897 13.13 5.98 -1.61
N ASP A 898 13.58 4.91 -0.95
CA ASP A 898 13.41 4.67 0.48
C ASP A 898 14.23 5.68 1.31
N MET A 899 15.47 5.96 0.90
CA MET A 899 16.29 7.03 1.46
C MET A 899 15.67 8.42 1.22
N ASN A 900 15.04 8.65 0.07
CA ASN A 900 14.33 9.90 -0.20
C ASN A 900 13.08 10.09 0.67
N LEU A 901 12.36 9.01 1.00
CA LEU A 901 11.25 9.08 1.97
C LEU A 901 11.77 9.49 3.36
N ILE A 902 12.85 8.88 3.84
CA ILE A 902 13.50 9.29 5.10
C ILE A 902 13.93 10.76 5.03
N ALA A 903 14.59 11.18 3.95
CA ALA A 903 15.03 12.56 3.74
C ALA A 903 13.86 13.57 3.67
N ASP A 904 12.74 13.20 3.08
CA ASP A 904 11.54 14.05 2.94
C ASP A 904 10.71 14.14 4.24
N GLY A 905 11.12 13.47 5.33
CA GLY A 905 10.57 13.63 6.68
C GLY A 905 9.55 12.57 7.09
N ASN A 906 9.67 11.34 6.60
CA ASN A 906 8.63 10.35 6.79
C ASN A 906 8.54 9.88 8.28
N SER A 907 7.34 9.77 8.89
CA SER A 907 7.07 9.16 10.23
C SER A 907 7.67 7.79 10.38
N THR A 908 7.44 6.96 9.37
CA THR A 908 7.80 5.56 9.31
C THR A 908 8.18 5.27 7.87
N LEU A 909 9.12 4.36 7.70
CA LEU A 909 9.29 3.59 6.48
C LEU A 909 8.74 2.19 6.77
N GLU A 910 7.77 1.77 5.97
CA GLU A 910 7.18 0.43 5.95
C GLU A 910 7.86 -0.41 4.87
N HIS A 911 7.88 -1.73 5.09
CA HIS A 911 8.70 -2.70 4.34
C HIS A 911 10.20 -2.45 4.48
N ASN A 912 11.01 -3.43 4.08
CA ASN A 912 12.45 -3.34 4.23
C ASN A 912 13.11 -2.46 3.16
N ILE A 913 14.14 -1.72 3.56
CA ILE A 913 15.14 -1.22 2.63
C ILE A 913 15.77 -2.46 1.96
N PRO A 914 15.78 -2.57 0.62
CA PRO A 914 15.97 -3.84 -0.11
C PRO A 914 17.44 -4.24 -0.28
N LEU A 915 18.27 -4.07 0.75
CA LEU A 915 19.69 -4.35 0.75
C LEU A 915 20.08 -5.26 1.91
N ASP A 916 21.06 -6.14 1.71
CA ASP A 916 21.56 -7.04 2.76
C ASP A 916 22.30 -6.26 3.87
N VAL A 917 23.07 -5.22 3.53
CA VAL A 917 23.88 -4.47 4.50
C VAL A 917 23.63 -2.97 4.40
N MET A 918 23.27 -2.36 5.54
CA MET A 918 23.37 -0.94 5.80
C MET A 918 24.72 -0.63 6.43
N TYR A 919 25.48 0.26 5.81
CA TYR A 919 26.74 0.80 6.32
C TYR A 919 26.51 2.09 7.12
N GLU A 920 27.56 2.59 7.76
CA GLU A 920 27.48 3.75 8.67
C GLU A 920 26.90 5.03 8.03
N ASP A 921 26.92 5.18 6.70
CA ASP A 921 26.24 6.30 6.04
C ASP A 921 24.72 6.27 6.24
N VAL A 922 24.06 5.16 5.85
CA VAL A 922 22.62 4.95 6.02
C VAL A 922 22.24 4.93 7.49
N LEU A 923 23.05 4.27 8.32
CA LEU A 923 22.78 4.15 9.76
C LEU A 923 22.88 5.50 10.48
N GLN A 924 23.81 6.38 10.10
CA GLN A 924 23.90 7.74 10.64
C GLN A 924 22.81 8.67 10.07
N MET A 925 22.45 8.55 8.79
CA MET A 925 21.38 9.36 8.20
C MET A 925 20.01 9.02 8.81
N PHE A 926 19.65 7.72 8.81
CA PHE A 926 18.36 7.24 9.34
C PHE A 926 18.32 7.42 10.86
N GLY A 927 19.37 7.07 11.59
CA GLY A 927 19.46 7.24 13.04
C GLY A 927 19.43 8.69 13.56
N GLN A 928 19.57 9.68 12.68
CA GLN A 928 19.44 11.12 12.99
C GLN A 928 18.21 11.79 12.34
N SER A 929 17.46 11.05 11.51
CA SER A 929 16.14 11.45 11.03
C SER A 929 15.11 11.44 12.17
N ASP A 930 13.87 11.85 11.89
CA ASP A 930 12.74 11.66 12.82
C ASP A 930 11.85 10.47 12.39
N THR A 931 12.35 9.64 11.46
CA THR A 931 11.69 8.49 10.84
C THR A 931 11.87 7.22 11.67
N ASN A 932 10.80 6.45 11.79
CA ASN A 932 10.75 5.11 12.39
C ASN A 932 10.72 4.02 11.30
N TYR A 933 10.68 2.74 11.67
CA TYR A 933 10.83 1.64 10.72
C TYR A 933 9.90 0.45 11.04
N THR A 934 9.25 -0.09 10.03
CA THR A 934 8.34 -1.24 10.10
C THR A 934 8.69 -2.19 8.94
N PRO A 935 9.75 -3.02 9.05
CA PRO A 935 10.32 -3.74 7.91
C PRO A 935 9.47 -4.88 7.32
N THR A 936 8.32 -5.21 7.94
CA THR A 936 7.37 -6.27 7.53
C THR A 936 8.09 -7.55 7.07
N LEU A 937 8.81 -8.18 7.99
CA LEU A 937 9.71 -9.32 7.72
C LEU A 937 9.00 -10.50 7.04
N VAL A 938 7.70 -10.68 7.30
CA VAL A 938 6.78 -11.63 6.65
C VAL A 938 6.77 -11.49 5.12
N VAL A 939 7.03 -10.30 4.56
CA VAL A 939 7.05 -10.01 3.10
C VAL A 939 8.37 -9.45 2.54
N THR A 940 9.45 -9.46 3.34
CA THR A 940 10.80 -8.95 2.99
C THR A 940 11.18 -9.07 1.49
N TYR A 941 11.54 -7.94 0.87
CA TYR A 941 12.09 -7.86 -0.48
C TYR A 941 13.56 -8.29 -0.55
N GLY A 942 13.99 -8.81 -1.71
CA GLY A 942 15.39 -9.14 -2.02
C GLY A 942 15.75 -10.63 -1.95
N GLY A 943 14.79 -11.47 -1.57
CA GLY A 943 14.90 -12.93 -1.48
C GLY A 943 13.58 -13.51 -0.98
N LEU A 944 13.58 -14.74 -0.45
CA LEU A 944 12.38 -15.31 0.18
C LEU A 944 12.12 -14.67 1.56
N ALA A 945 10.86 -14.33 1.81
CA ALA A 945 10.43 -13.63 3.02
C ALA A 945 10.10 -14.57 4.21
N GLY A 946 9.70 -13.98 5.34
CA GLY A 946 9.34 -14.72 6.55
C GLY A 946 8.13 -15.65 6.38
N ASP A 947 7.12 -15.31 5.56
CA ASP A 947 5.96 -16.18 5.32
C ASP A 947 6.35 -17.59 4.82
N PRO A 948 7.04 -17.76 3.66
CA PRO A 948 7.44 -19.08 3.20
C PRO A 948 8.41 -19.77 4.16
N TYR A 949 9.24 -19.01 4.90
CA TYR A 949 10.10 -19.58 5.93
C TYR A 949 9.29 -20.26 7.04
N TRP A 950 8.38 -19.53 7.69
CA TRP A 950 7.63 -20.05 8.81
C TRP A 950 6.61 -21.11 8.42
N ARG A 951 6.06 -21.06 7.20
CA ARG A 951 5.32 -22.19 6.63
C ARG A 951 6.24 -23.41 6.50
N GLN A 952 7.43 -23.32 5.91
CA GLN A 952 8.30 -24.51 5.80
C GLN A 952 8.88 -25.02 7.13
N ALA A 953 9.01 -24.15 8.13
CA ALA A 953 9.62 -24.45 9.42
C ALA A 953 8.63 -24.92 10.51
N THR A 954 7.33 -24.62 10.38
CA THR A 954 6.31 -24.94 11.39
C THR A 954 5.06 -25.59 10.79
N ASP A 955 4.41 -26.48 11.54
CA ASP A 955 3.14 -27.08 11.13
C ASP A 955 1.97 -26.17 11.49
N VAL A 956 1.86 -25.06 10.74
CA VAL A 956 0.90 -23.96 10.97
C VAL A 956 -0.54 -24.46 11.20
N PHE A 957 -1.00 -25.45 10.43
CA PHE A 957 -2.36 -26.01 10.57
C PHE A 957 -2.64 -26.70 11.91
N ASP A 958 -1.60 -27.13 12.64
CA ASP A 958 -1.71 -27.79 13.95
C ASP A 958 -1.60 -26.80 15.14
N ASN A 959 -1.43 -25.50 14.88
CA ASN A 959 -1.44 -24.49 15.94
C ASN A 959 -2.81 -24.47 16.67
N PRO A 960 -2.85 -24.65 18.00
CA PRO A 960 -4.10 -24.87 18.74
C PRO A 960 -5.01 -23.63 18.85
N LEU A 961 -4.50 -22.44 18.51
CA LEU A 961 -5.23 -21.17 18.54
C LEU A 961 -5.69 -20.71 17.14
N LEU A 962 -5.24 -21.34 16.05
CA LEU A 962 -5.76 -21.08 14.69
C LEU A 962 -7.17 -21.68 14.44
N VAL A 963 -7.85 -22.13 15.50
CA VAL A 963 -9.24 -22.63 15.51
C VAL A 963 -10.28 -21.59 15.06
N HIS A 964 -9.94 -20.30 15.09
CA HIS A 964 -10.80 -19.20 14.63
C HIS A 964 -10.66 -18.92 13.11
N THR A 965 -9.75 -19.61 12.43
CA THR A 965 -9.60 -19.59 10.96
C THR A 965 -10.45 -20.72 10.35
N PRO A 966 -11.14 -20.53 9.20
CA PRO A 966 -11.92 -21.58 8.56
C PRO A 966 -11.06 -22.84 8.27
N PRO A 967 -11.31 -24.01 8.90
CA PRO A 967 -10.31 -25.08 8.96
C PRO A 967 -9.89 -25.65 7.60
N LYS A 968 -10.82 -25.65 6.61
CA LYS A 968 -10.52 -26.09 5.23
C LYS A 968 -9.61 -25.11 4.48
N MET A 969 -9.76 -23.80 4.74
CA MET A 969 -8.90 -22.77 4.15
C MET A 969 -7.52 -22.79 4.78
N LEU A 970 -7.44 -22.89 6.12
CA LEU A 970 -6.18 -23.04 6.84
C LEU A 970 -5.37 -24.23 6.31
N LEU A 971 -6.00 -25.41 6.20
CA LEU A 971 -5.35 -26.61 5.68
C LEU A 971 -4.93 -26.43 4.20
N ALA A 972 -5.77 -25.82 3.36
CA ALA A 972 -5.42 -25.58 1.96
C ALA A 972 -4.21 -24.64 1.80
N ALA A 973 -4.14 -23.56 2.58
CA ALA A 973 -3.10 -22.53 2.51
C ALA A 973 -1.79 -22.89 3.24
N THR A 974 -1.75 -23.99 4.01
CA THR A 974 -0.58 -24.34 4.85
C THR A 974 -0.13 -25.80 4.78
N ALA A 975 -0.94 -26.74 4.27
CA ALA A 975 -0.55 -28.16 4.30
C ALA A 975 0.40 -28.58 3.17
N ARG A 976 0.36 -27.90 2.02
CA ARG A 976 1.30 -28.11 0.91
C ARG A 976 2.33 -26.99 0.91
N ARG A 977 3.62 -27.35 0.86
CA ARG A 977 4.72 -26.38 1.01
C ARG A 977 5.88 -26.76 0.09
N THR A 978 6.37 -25.79 -0.68
CA THR A 978 7.71 -25.85 -1.26
C THR A 978 8.74 -25.61 -0.15
N LYS A 979 9.96 -26.14 -0.29
CA LYS A 979 11.07 -25.87 0.63
C LYS A 979 12.25 -25.26 -0.10
N ALA A 980 12.96 -24.38 0.58
CA ALA A 980 14.18 -23.71 0.11
C ALA A 980 15.28 -23.81 1.19
N PRO A 981 16.57 -23.75 0.81
CA PRO A 981 17.68 -23.72 1.76
C PRO A 981 17.72 -22.39 2.54
N GLU A 982 18.33 -22.40 3.73
CA GLU A 982 18.34 -21.25 4.65
C GLU A 982 18.82 -19.94 4.00
N TRP A 983 19.88 -20.01 3.17
CA TRP A 983 20.48 -18.85 2.50
C TRP A 983 19.59 -18.16 1.47
N ALA A 984 18.48 -18.77 1.06
CA ALA A 984 17.53 -18.18 0.12
C ALA A 984 16.51 -17.25 0.82
N PHE A 985 16.50 -17.21 2.15
CA PHE A 985 15.66 -16.33 2.94
C PHE A 985 16.41 -15.08 3.40
N VAL A 986 15.70 -13.96 3.52
CA VAL A 986 16.27 -12.64 3.84
C VAL A 986 15.57 -11.93 5.01
N ASP A 987 14.64 -12.61 5.68
CA ASP A 987 13.90 -12.08 6.84
C ASP A 987 14.85 -11.81 8.04
N ASP A 988 15.86 -12.66 8.22
CA ASP A 988 16.88 -12.51 9.25
C ASP A 988 17.95 -11.48 8.89
N ASN A 989 18.32 -11.37 7.60
CA ASN A 989 19.14 -10.28 7.09
C ASN A 989 18.47 -8.91 7.34
N SER A 990 17.21 -8.73 6.95
CA SER A 990 16.49 -7.47 7.18
C SER A 990 16.24 -7.18 8.67
N ALA A 991 16.00 -8.22 9.48
CA ALA A 991 15.93 -8.09 10.93
C ALA A 991 17.25 -7.64 11.59
N ARG A 992 18.39 -8.17 11.12
CA ARG A 992 19.73 -7.77 11.58
C ARG A 992 19.99 -6.30 11.32
N GLU A 993 19.67 -5.81 10.13
CA GLU A 993 19.85 -4.41 9.76
C GLU A 993 18.87 -3.49 10.51
N ALA A 994 17.61 -3.92 10.66
CA ALA A 994 16.65 -3.23 11.51
C ALA A 994 17.13 -3.13 12.98
N LYS A 995 17.82 -4.16 13.51
CA LYS A 995 18.42 -4.09 14.85
C LYS A 995 19.47 -2.99 14.95
N LYS A 996 20.35 -2.81 13.95
CA LYS A 996 21.35 -1.71 13.94
C LYS A 996 20.68 -0.34 14.08
N LEU A 997 19.50 -0.15 13.49
CA LEU A 997 18.70 1.07 13.61
C LEU A 997 18.04 1.19 14.99
N ALA A 998 17.49 0.11 15.55
CA ALA A 998 16.93 0.07 16.90
C ALA A 998 17.98 0.44 17.98
N GLU A 999 19.21 -0.10 17.86
CA GLU A 999 20.35 0.23 18.73
C GLU A 999 20.74 1.71 18.66
N ARG A 1000 20.49 2.38 17.52
CA ARG A 1000 20.68 3.83 17.31
C ARG A 1000 19.47 4.68 17.73
N GLY A 1001 18.38 4.05 18.17
CA GLY A 1001 17.21 4.72 18.73
C GLY A 1001 16.02 4.90 17.78
N VAL A 1002 16.09 4.41 16.54
CA VAL A 1002 14.92 4.35 15.62
C VAL A 1002 13.84 3.47 16.24
N LYS A 1003 12.54 3.81 16.14
CA LYS A 1003 11.46 2.91 16.61
C LYS A 1003 11.23 1.84 15.55
N VAL A 1004 11.72 0.64 15.83
CA VAL A 1004 11.51 -0.54 14.97
C VAL A 1004 10.29 -1.30 15.44
N SER A 1005 9.39 -1.62 14.51
CA SER A 1005 8.05 -2.15 14.76
C SER A 1005 7.83 -3.47 14.01
N ILE A 1006 7.03 -4.38 14.57
CA ILE A 1006 6.44 -5.48 13.78
C ILE A 1006 5.42 -4.93 12.77
N GLY A 1007 5.32 -5.58 11.61
CA GLY A 1007 4.25 -5.34 10.65
C GLY A 1007 3.81 -6.64 9.99
N ALA A 1008 2.75 -7.26 10.49
CA ALA A 1008 2.43 -8.66 10.16
C ALA A 1008 1.85 -8.86 8.75
N HIS A 1009 1.42 -7.77 8.08
CA HIS A 1009 1.00 -7.67 6.67
C HIS A 1009 -0.21 -8.57 6.26
N GLY A 1010 -0.72 -9.42 7.16
CA GLY A 1010 -1.99 -10.15 7.03
C GLY A 1010 -1.88 -11.60 6.56
N GLN A 1011 -0.78 -12.02 5.93
CA GLN A 1011 -0.59 -13.30 5.20
C GLN A 1011 -1.12 -14.55 5.91
N GLN A 1012 -1.06 -14.57 7.25
CA GLN A 1012 -1.84 -15.48 8.08
C GLN A 1012 -2.27 -14.75 9.37
N ALA A 1013 -3.57 -14.47 9.49
CA ALA A 1013 -4.16 -13.73 10.60
C ALA A 1013 -3.68 -14.21 11.98
N GLY A 1014 -3.29 -13.27 12.84
CA GLY A 1014 -2.72 -13.50 14.17
C GLY A 1014 -1.28 -14.02 14.14
N ILE A 1015 -1.04 -15.19 13.56
CA ILE A 1015 0.27 -15.86 13.67
C ILE A 1015 1.40 -15.10 12.96
N GLY A 1016 1.08 -14.29 11.93
CA GLY A 1016 2.02 -13.38 11.29
C GLY A 1016 2.69 -12.39 12.27
N ALA A 1017 1.98 -11.92 13.29
CA ALA A 1017 2.57 -11.04 14.31
C ALA A 1017 3.63 -11.75 15.15
N HIS A 1018 3.51 -13.06 15.34
CA HIS A 1018 4.54 -13.88 15.97
C HIS A 1018 5.67 -14.23 15.00
N TRP A 1019 5.39 -14.40 13.70
CA TRP A 1019 6.40 -14.57 12.66
C TRP A 1019 7.36 -13.39 12.60
N GLU A 1020 6.86 -12.15 12.68
CA GLU A 1020 7.70 -10.94 12.83
C GLU A 1020 8.63 -11.04 14.06
N LEU A 1021 8.08 -11.35 15.25
CA LEU A 1021 8.86 -11.49 16.49
C LEU A 1021 9.96 -12.56 16.38
N TRP A 1022 9.66 -13.68 15.72
CA TRP A 1022 10.58 -14.79 15.54
C TRP A 1022 11.66 -14.48 14.49
N SER A 1023 11.33 -13.75 13.42
CA SER A 1023 12.30 -13.28 12.42
C SER A 1023 13.22 -12.20 12.98
N PHE A 1024 12.71 -11.28 13.83
CA PHE A 1024 13.55 -10.35 14.59
C PHE A 1024 14.59 -11.09 15.46
N ALA A 1025 14.21 -12.20 16.09
CA ALA A 1025 15.12 -13.02 16.86
C ALA A 1025 16.10 -13.83 15.99
N ARG A 1026 15.70 -14.32 14.81
CA ARG A 1026 16.64 -14.92 13.81
C ARG A 1026 17.72 -13.91 13.41
N GLY A 1027 17.34 -12.65 13.15
CA GLY A 1027 18.26 -11.53 12.90
C GLY A 1027 19.09 -11.06 14.10
N GLY A 1028 19.01 -11.73 15.26
CA GLY A 1028 19.88 -11.47 16.40
C GLY A 1028 19.39 -10.40 17.38
N MET A 1029 18.11 -10.01 17.34
CA MET A 1029 17.48 -9.39 18.52
C MET A 1029 17.35 -10.42 19.65
N SER A 1030 17.53 -10.00 20.90
CA SER A 1030 17.08 -10.78 22.03
C SER A 1030 15.54 -10.88 22.04
N ALA A 1031 15.01 -11.91 22.69
CA ALA A 1031 13.56 -12.09 22.82
C ALA A 1031 12.86 -10.87 23.46
N VAL A 1032 13.55 -10.14 24.34
CA VAL A 1032 13.06 -8.90 24.93
C VAL A 1032 13.02 -7.76 23.91
N GLU A 1033 14.05 -7.59 23.07
CA GLU A 1033 14.05 -6.58 22.00
C GLU A 1033 12.95 -6.86 20.97
N ALA A 1034 12.76 -8.12 20.57
CA ALA A 1034 11.66 -8.54 19.70
C ALA A 1034 10.29 -8.21 20.34
N LEU A 1035 10.04 -8.62 21.60
CA LEU A 1035 8.80 -8.30 22.31
C LEU A 1035 8.53 -6.79 22.38
N ARG A 1036 9.57 -5.94 22.47
CA ARG A 1036 9.42 -4.48 22.45
C ARG A 1036 9.02 -3.95 21.07
N ALA A 1037 9.61 -4.49 20.00
CA ALA A 1037 9.20 -4.22 18.62
C ALA A 1037 7.75 -4.68 18.34
N GLY A 1038 7.22 -5.64 19.10
CA GLY A 1038 5.81 -6.05 19.05
C GLY A 1038 4.83 -5.29 19.96
N THR A 1039 5.30 -4.37 20.81
CA THR A 1039 4.46 -3.75 21.86
C THR A 1039 4.67 -2.24 22.01
N ILE A 1040 5.76 -1.81 22.64
CA ILE A 1040 5.96 -0.41 23.04
C ILE A 1040 6.57 0.46 21.93
N GLU A 1041 7.43 -0.08 21.07
CA GLU A 1041 8.01 0.69 19.97
C GLU A 1041 6.99 1.00 18.85
N PRO A 1042 6.12 0.06 18.39
CA PRO A 1042 4.99 0.41 17.50
C PRO A 1042 4.01 1.38 18.16
N ALA A 1043 3.71 1.22 19.45
CA ALA A 1043 2.88 2.18 20.18
C ALA A 1043 3.49 3.59 20.19
N ARG A 1044 4.81 3.73 20.32
CA ARG A 1044 5.54 5.01 20.20
C ARG A 1044 5.54 5.53 18.78
N SER A 1045 5.79 4.66 17.80
CA SER A 1045 5.84 4.99 16.37
C SER A 1045 4.53 5.59 15.87
N LEU A 1046 3.41 5.09 16.39
CA LEU A 1046 2.05 5.55 16.10
C LEU A 1046 1.51 6.59 17.11
N GLY A 1047 2.33 7.13 18.02
CA GLY A 1047 1.91 8.16 18.98
C GLY A 1047 0.85 7.70 20.01
N MET A 1048 0.72 6.40 20.24
CA MET A 1048 -0.26 5.74 21.11
C MET A 1048 0.29 5.31 22.48
N ASP A 1049 1.61 5.44 22.71
CA ASP A 1049 2.33 4.95 23.89
C ASP A 1049 1.93 5.61 25.21
N LYS A 1050 1.19 6.71 25.17
CA LYS A 1050 0.48 7.28 26.32
C LYS A 1050 -0.52 6.29 26.94
N ASP A 1051 -1.15 5.45 26.13
CA ASP A 1051 -2.30 4.63 26.53
C ASP A 1051 -2.08 3.11 26.38
N ILE A 1052 -1.19 2.65 25.49
CA ILE A 1052 -0.90 1.22 25.22
C ILE A 1052 0.61 0.91 25.12
N GLY A 1053 0.95 -0.33 24.77
CA GLY A 1053 2.31 -0.80 24.47
C GLY A 1053 3.13 -1.25 25.69
N SER A 1054 2.77 -0.85 26.90
CA SER A 1054 3.42 -1.26 28.16
C SER A 1054 2.42 -1.33 29.31
N LEU A 1055 2.75 -2.13 30.33
CA LEU A 1055 1.92 -2.33 31.52
C LEU A 1055 2.36 -1.35 32.61
N GLU A 1056 1.72 -0.18 32.64
CA GLU A 1056 2.02 0.92 33.57
C GLU A 1056 0.73 1.50 34.17
N VAL A 1057 0.81 2.09 35.36
CA VAL A 1057 -0.36 2.70 36.02
C VAL A 1057 -0.95 3.82 35.15
N GLY A 1058 -2.26 3.78 34.95
CA GLY A 1058 -3.00 4.71 34.09
C GLY A 1058 -3.14 4.28 32.64
N LYS A 1059 -2.33 3.33 32.13
CA LYS A 1059 -2.48 2.76 30.79
C LYS A 1059 -3.66 1.79 30.72
N LEU A 1060 -4.08 1.46 29.50
CA LEU A 1060 -5.18 0.55 29.25
C LEU A 1060 -4.81 -0.89 29.65
N ALA A 1061 -5.80 -1.62 30.14
CA ALA A 1061 -5.69 -3.03 30.46
C ALA A 1061 -5.78 -3.88 29.17
N ASP A 1062 -4.73 -3.75 28.35
CA ASP A 1062 -4.51 -4.47 27.08
C ASP A 1062 -3.29 -5.39 27.27
N LEU A 1063 -3.51 -6.68 27.53
CA LEU A 1063 -2.47 -7.62 27.97
C LEU A 1063 -2.70 -9.06 27.48
N VAL A 1064 -1.65 -9.87 27.52
CA VAL A 1064 -1.68 -11.29 27.13
C VAL A 1064 -1.17 -12.15 28.30
N ILE A 1065 -1.85 -13.27 28.59
CA ILE A 1065 -1.50 -14.23 29.63
C ILE A 1065 -1.08 -15.56 28.97
N LEU A 1066 0.21 -15.87 29.04
CA LEU A 1066 0.83 -17.03 28.41
C LEU A 1066 1.00 -18.20 29.39
N THR A 1067 1.21 -19.43 28.89
CA THR A 1067 1.57 -20.59 29.74
C THR A 1067 3.08 -20.72 29.94
N ALA A 1068 3.89 -20.35 28.94
CA ALA A 1068 5.34 -20.26 29.00
C ALA A 1068 5.86 -18.80 29.10
N ASP A 1069 7.17 -18.60 28.99
CA ASP A 1069 7.86 -17.31 29.15
C ASP A 1069 8.51 -16.86 27.82
N PRO A 1070 7.97 -15.85 27.12
CA PRO A 1070 8.50 -15.38 25.85
C PRO A 1070 9.78 -14.54 25.98
N ALA A 1071 10.22 -14.18 27.18
CA ALA A 1071 11.52 -13.52 27.39
C ALA A 1071 12.68 -14.52 27.56
N GLN A 1072 12.39 -15.81 27.79
CA GLN A 1072 13.38 -16.89 27.77
C GLN A 1072 13.55 -17.51 26.38
N ASP A 1073 12.44 -17.73 25.68
CA ASP A 1073 12.41 -18.13 24.26
C ASP A 1073 11.22 -17.45 23.59
N ILE A 1074 11.49 -16.63 22.58
CA ILE A 1074 10.47 -15.88 21.84
C ILE A 1074 9.44 -16.81 21.18
N ARG A 1075 9.80 -18.08 20.93
CA ARG A 1075 8.89 -19.11 20.42
C ARG A 1075 7.71 -19.41 21.34
N ASN A 1076 7.76 -19.00 22.60
CA ASN A 1076 6.63 -19.09 23.54
C ASN A 1076 5.57 -17.99 23.32
N SER A 1077 5.76 -17.04 22.39
CA SER A 1077 4.88 -15.88 22.24
C SER A 1077 3.43 -16.21 21.83
N ASP A 1078 3.21 -17.34 21.15
CA ASP A 1078 1.89 -17.81 20.72
C ASP A 1078 1.26 -18.83 21.68
N ASP A 1079 1.93 -19.19 22.78
CA ASP A 1079 1.42 -20.07 23.84
C ASP A 1079 0.46 -19.32 24.80
N ILE A 1080 -0.61 -18.78 24.23
CA ILE A 1080 -1.52 -17.84 24.87
C ILE A 1080 -2.73 -18.59 25.46
N ALA A 1081 -2.99 -18.41 26.76
CA ALA A 1081 -4.19 -18.92 27.41
C ALA A 1081 -5.34 -17.91 27.41
N GLN A 1082 -5.03 -16.63 27.68
CA GLN A 1082 -6.03 -15.57 27.77
C GLN A 1082 -5.49 -14.26 27.21
N VAL A 1083 -6.37 -13.48 26.60
CA VAL A 1083 -6.09 -12.13 26.09
C VAL A 1083 -7.05 -11.15 26.75
N MET A 1084 -6.56 -9.96 27.09
CA MET A 1084 -7.38 -8.87 27.62
C MET A 1084 -7.28 -7.65 26.71
N VAL A 1085 -8.42 -7.05 26.40
CA VAL A 1085 -8.50 -5.77 25.67
C VAL A 1085 -9.52 -4.86 26.35
N GLY A 1086 -9.09 -3.64 26.69
CA GLY A 1086 -9.90 -2.64 27.38
C GLY A 1086 -10.45 -3.12 28.73
N GLY A 1087 -9.72 -3.96 29.46
CA GLY A 1087 -10.15 -4.53 30.74
C GLY A 1087 -11.16 -5.69 30.62
N ARG A 1088 -11.51 -6.14 29.41
CA ARG A 1088 -12.30 -7.37 29.16
C ARG A 1088 -11.36 -8.54 28.88
N LEU A 1089 -11.46 -9.63 29.65
CA LEU A 1089 -10.61 -10.80 29.56
C LEU A 1089 -11.32 -11.92 28.80
N TYR A 1090 -10.64 -12.53 27.83
CA TYR A 1090 -11.15 -13.58 26.98
C TYR A 1090 -10.27 -14.84 27.08
N ASP A 1091 -10.91 -16.00 27.08
CA ASP A 1091 -10.22 -17.28 26.85
C ASP A 1091 -9.80 -17.36 25.38
N ALA A 1092 -8.49 -17.49 25.10
CA ALA A 1092 -7.96 -17.34 23.74
C ALA A 1092 -8.50 -18.38 22.76
N ARG A 1093 -8.77 -19.61 23.24
CA ARG A 1093 -9.21 -20.72 22.38
C ARG A 1093 -10.69 -20.65 22.00
N THR A 1094 -11.54 -20.07 22.85
CA THR A 1094 -12.99 -19.99 22.59
C THR A 1094 -13.49 -18.57 22.30
N MET A 1095 -12.71 -17.55 22.70
CA MET A 1095 -13.02 -16.12 22.63
C MET A 1095 -14.35 -15.73 23.30
N ASN A 1096 -14.70 -16.48 24.36
CA ASN A 1096 -15.71 -16.07 25.33
C ASN A 1096 -15.07 -15.19 26.42
N GLU A 1097 -15.82 -14.20 26.91
CA GLU A 1097 -15.40 -13.36 28.03
C GLU A 1097 -15.45 -14.17 29.34
N VAL A 1098 -14.37 -14.11 30.12
CA VAL A 1098 -14.14 -14.89 31.34
C VAL A 1098 -13.76 -13.98 32.49
N THR A 1099 -14.35 -14.23 33.68
CA THR A 1099 -14.24 -13.39 34.88
C THR A 1099 -14.80 -11.97 34.74
N THR A 1100 -14.34 -11.16 33.78
CA THR A 1100 -14.71 -9.74 33.63
C THR A 1100 -16.19 -9.56 33.31
N GLY A 1101 -16.73 -10.42 32.46
CA GLY A 1101 -18.15 -10.51 32.15
C GLY A 1101 -18.58 -11.93 31.78
N ASN A 1102 -19.46 -12.05 30.79
CA ASN A 1102 -20.05 -13.32 30.34
C ASN A 1102 -20.45 -13.31 28.85
N ALA A 1103 -19.95 -12.35 28.07
CA ALA A 1103 -20.18 -12.31 26.63
C ALA A 1103 -19.62 -13.58 25.96
N ARG A 1104 -20.29 -14.03 24.89
CA ARG A 1104 -19.88 -15.20 24.11
C ARG A 1104 -19.68 -14.83 22.66
N ARG A 1105 -18.72 -15.51 22.01
CA ARG A 1105 -18.53 -15.47 20.56
C ARG A 1105 -19.80 -15.99 19.87
N MET A 1106 -20.18 -15.41 18.74
CA MET A 1106 -21.23 -15.98 17.88
C MET A 1106 -20.68 -17.22 17.16
N PRO A 1107 -21.48 -18.26 16.86
CA PRO A 1107 -21.02 -19.35 16.00
C PRO A 1107 -20.45 -18.82 14.68
N TYR A 1108 -19.36 -19.42 14.22
CA TYR A 1108 -18.85 -19.19 12.87
C TYR A 1108 -19.76 -19.90 11.85
N TRP A 1109 -19.67 -19.50 10.59
CA TRP A 1109 -20.47 -20.10 9.53
C TRP A 1109 -20.10 -21.56 9.20
N TRP A 1110 -19.02 -22.08 9.80
CA TRP A 1110 -18.56 -23.47 9.64
C TRP A 1110 -18.76 -24.33 10.91
N GLU A 1111 -19.47 -23.82 11.93
CA GLU A 1111 -19.79 -24.50 13.20
C GLU A 1111 -21.25 -24.97 13.27
#